data_AF-A0AA97ANS5-F1
#
_entry.id   AF-A0AA97ANS5-F1
#
_cell.length_a   1.000
_cell.length_b   1.000
_cell.length_c   1.000
_cell.angle_alpha   90.00
_cell.angle_beta   90.00
_cell.angle_gamma   90.00
#
_symmetry.space_group_name_H-M   'P 1'
#
loop_
_entity.id
_entity.type
_entity.pdbx_description
1 polymer ?
#
loop_
_entity_poly.entity_id
_entity_poly.type
_entity_poly.pdbx_seq_one_letter_code
_entity_poly.pdbx_strand_id
1 'polypeptide(L)'
;MPDSYRNSIGYRYKEIGEIYDRAFLQKKQEKEQDWREVFSKTGGWAAFAASIFLLIFQDTLKKWFTAFSTAIEKNIYDRFAGTKMFWGIALTKYRQALIGKYRELKIPFRVDRPLKMQDVYVPLKVKGKRDTELIDALDAVGKHKRLMVLGQPGAGKSMLLKFLTLSYAENRLLNLAERPVAILLELYRVGVDSDIVALLVKALERDDFPGATKFVEQGLENGTVMLLLDGLDEVGSAARSTIVQKLKDFLDRYEKCRVILTCRSQVYYNEFNEYVDQTLEVVEFTDQQMRRFLAAWAMPPEKSIDQLMLTLQDRPRILELARNPLLLTIIAYLYCDTPFVLPHSRSEFYQKAIDILLETWDQAKQTPNVYKMREKRLVLRQLAIRMQEQQGSDRRSMQFQQVLAEVGQVLPSLNLEAGKDAQPMLREIVERSGLLMEIDGGERYQFAHLTLQEFFVAELLRENADELLNRFERDRASWREMVKLWCGLVGDSTGLIARVYQSDAITAFECLADAQQVEQSLADQIVNEFKGRLTESDAIVQAFAAVASNTRSRGQSVFEFLAETLKGQDSDRRIAAANALSLTNLPIAAQVLVDNYSAQVRSPLIRMGDLAVPKIKQLAETGEQNALNDLFRIGTGQAAKALVPFLWHNNAELSGRATWHLATLIANPEIENALRDCSLQAAQLKDQRLLDWVWEPFYEARYRDGGVMAEAGAIISLPPVKLPFVLATITGRIAYLMQEAPIEVALGNPKFDPRLVIPVCAIVLRQQVNLGEFRFEAEELLKQAVTPALEKAMLETLAFWLGDGWVSRFGFLLNSLDRRLQLELLSRLEGQRNADRDDWARLFKPLKYRFNTSWHYRTVVGCALLLSVVAIVQLLYLPFRFPTEWIFWSVGLPSLAIVYFWIFLWKGIEEHLEPELFANFGLLGVITFFVELRRLYVERLTWAGVAVLFEIITSNQASADASADANAVAVAFAFAGAVAFAFAVAFAGTFSGAVAVAVAVAFAFAGVFAGAFAGANAFAVVVAGTFAFASTFANAVAVAFAAGAGISFWYRAETELDSRRFLAAFAFPWFCWFPITVCSATFGFLNFFPIWQVASLWGAIVLLCSCLWFRGQTLDRRARNPLQGISALEKYRPKREQQ
;
A
#
# COMPACT_ATOMS: atom_id res chain seq x y z
N MET A 1 -7.29 -30.11 51.78
CA MET A 1 -8.35 -31.10 52.11
C MET A 1 -8.27 -31.43 53.59
N PRO A 2 -9.38 -31.76 54.27
CA PRO A 2 -9.32 -32.17 55.68
C PRO A 2 -8.43 -33.43 55.84
N ASP A 3 -7.57 -33.44 56.87
CA ASP A 3 -6.53 -34.45 57.17
C ASP A 3 -7.05 -35.88 57.43
N SER A 4 -8.35 -36.12 57.27
CA SER A 4 -9.01 -37.41 57.46
C SER A 4 -9.10 -38.26 56.19
N TYR A 5 -8.75 -37.73 55.01
CA TYR A 5 -8.78 -38.51 53.77
C TYR A 5 -7.46 -39.27 53.56
N ARG A 6 -7.51 -40.59 53.76
CA ARG A 6 -6.45 -41.53 53.39
C ARG A 6 -6.67 -42.02 51.97
N ASN A 7 -5.59 -42.23 51.23
CA ASN A 7 -5.71 -42.82 49.90
C ASN A 7 -6.09 -44.31 49.98
N SER A 8 -6.33 -44.96 48.84
CA SER A 8 -6.77 -46.36 48.74
C SER A 8 -5.82 -47.39 49.38
N ILE A 9 -4.63 -46.97 49.81
CA ILE A 9 -3.61 -47.81 50.45
C ILE A 9 -3.39 -47.38 51.92
N GLY A 10 -4.23 -46.49 52.45
CA GLY A 10 -4.27 -46.13 53.86
C GLY A 10 -3.27 -45.06 54.31
N TYR A 11 -2.49 -44.44 53.42
CA TYR A 11 -1.54 -43.39 53.80
C TYR A 11 -2.15 -41.99 53.74
N ARG A 12 -1.74 -41.15 54.69
CA ARG A 12 -2.10 -39.72 54.65
C ARG A 12 -1.19 -38.98 53.68
N TYR A 13 -1.72 -37.92 53.09
CA TYR A 13 -0.99 -37.13 52.07
C TYR A 13 0.38 -36.63 52.56
N LYS A 14 0.49 -36.33 53.86
CA LYS A 14 1.72 -35.90 54.50
C LYS A 14 2.78 -37.03 54.59
N GLU A 15 2.35 -38.25 54.84
CA GLU A 15 3.23 -39.44 54.89
C GLU A 15 3.76 -39.78 53.48
N ILE A 16 2.97 -39.54 52.43
CA ILE A 16 3.40 -39.72 51.03
C ILE A 16 4.47 -38.70 50.65
N GLY A 17 4.34 -37.44 51.09
CA GLY A 17 5.36 -36.41 50.89
C GLY A 17 6.70 -36.79 51.50
N GLU A 18 6.71 -37.30 52.73
CA GLU A 18 7.94 -37.71 53.42
C GLU A 18 8.63 -38.93 52.77
N ILE A 19 7.87 -39.84 52.15
CA ILE A 19 8.42 -40.96 51.40
C ILE A 19 9.10 -40.46 50.12
N TYR A 20 8.46 -39.51 49.42
CA TYR A 20 9.03 -38.90 48.22
C TYR A 20 10.30 -38.12 48.52
N ASP A 21 10.32 -37.33 49.58
CA ASP A 21 11.49 -36.53 49.95
C ASP A 21 12.68 -37.40 50.37
N ARG A 22 12.44 -38.53 51.06
CA ARG A 22 13.50 -39.51 51.36
C ARG A 22 14.06 -40.17 50.11
N ALA A 23 13.19 -40.60 49.18
CA ALA A 23 13.62 -41.20 47.92
C ALA A 23 14.38 -40.20 47.03
N PHE A 24 14.00 -38.92 47.07
CA PHE A 24 14.66 -37.85 46.32
C PHE A 24 16.06 -37.57 46.87
N LEU A 25 16.24 -37.51 48.19
CA LEU A 25 17.54 -37.26 48.82
C LEU A 25 18.53 -38.41 48.60
N GLN A 26 18.06 -39.66 48.58
CA GLN A 26 18.90 -40.82 48.27
C GLN A 26 19.44 -40.78 46.83
N LYS A 27 18.58 -40.46 45.85
CA LYS A 27 19.00 -40.30 44.44
C LYS A 27 19.95 -39.11 44.22
N LYS A 28 19.86 -38.08 45.05
CA LYS A 28 20.75 -36.91 44.97
C LYS A 28 22.17 -37.25 45.41
N GLN A 29 22.33 -38.09 46.44
CA GLN A 29 23.66 -38.50 46.93
C GLN A 29 24.35 -39.49 45.97
N GLU A 30 23.62 -40.41 45.34
CA GLU A 30 24.17 -41.32 44.32
C GLU A 30 24.69 -40.56 43.07
N LYS A 31 24.01 -39.50 42.66
CA LYS A 31 24.45 -38.67 41.52
C LYS A 31 25.69 -37.83 41.81
N GLU A 32 25.99 -37.47 43.06
CA GLU A 32 27.16 -36.63 43.39
C GLU A 32 28.48 -37.43 43.46
N GLN A 33 28.44 -38.76 43.60
CA GLN A 33 29.64 -39.61 43.57
C GLN A 33 30.15 -39.92 42.15
N ASP A 34 29.26 -40.02 41.17
CA ASP A 34 29.58 -40.42 39.78
C ASP A 34 30.40 -39.37 38.99
N TRP A 35 30.26 -38.08 39.32
CA TRP A 35 30.94 -37.03 38.56
C TRP A 35 32.45 -36.98 38.79
N ARG A 36 32.97 -37.48 39.93
CA ARG A 36 34.40 -37.34 40.26
C ARG A 36 35.29 -38.33 39.52
N GLU A 37 34.75 -39.42 38.96
CA GLU A 37 35.51 -40.43 38.23
C GLU A 37 35.65 -40.11 36.72
N VAL A 38 34.73 -39.34 36.15
CA VAL A 38 34.75 -38.95 34.73
C VAL A 38 35.84 -37.91 34.40
N PHE A 39 36.33 -37.16 35.40
CA PHE A 39 37.26 -36.03 35.21
C PHE A 39 38.73 -36.40 34.93
N SER A 40 39.11 -37.67 34.89
CA SER A 40 40.54 -38.06 34.82
C SER A 40 41.06 -38.56 33.47
N LYS A 41 40.23 -38.72 32.43
CA LYS A 41 40.71 -39.28 31.15
C LYS A 41 40.20 -38.52 29.92
N THR A 42 41.14 -37.79 29.31
CA THR A 42 41.18 -37.26 27.91
C THR A 42 40.63 -35.85 27.61
N GLY A 43 41.56 -34.91 27.34
CA GLY A 43 41.48 -33.87 26.30
C GLY A 43 40.51 -32.67 26.40
N GLY A 44 39.56 -32.65 27.35
CA GLY A 44 38.45 -31.67 27.34
C GLY A 44 38.76 -30.22 27.77
N TRP A 45 39.93 -29.94 28.38
CA TRP A 45 40.22 -28.62 28.96
C TRP A 45 40.30 -27.49 27.93
N ALA A 46 40.82 -27.76 26.72
CA ALA A 46 40.91 -26.75 25.66
C ALA A 46 39.51 -26.40 25.10
N ALA A 47 38.63 -27.39 24.94
CA ALA A 47 37.26 -27.18 24.47
C ALA A 47 36.42 -26.43 25.50
N PHE A 48 36.61 -26.70 26.80
CA PHE A 48 35.91 -25.99 27.87
C PHE A 48 36.37 -24.53 28.02
N ALA A 49 37.69 -24.27 27.96
CA ALA A 49 38.23 -22.92 27.99
C ALA A 49 37.80 -22.09 26.76
N ALA A 50 37.77 -22.69 25.57
CA ALA A 50 37.27 -22.06 24.35
C ALA A 50 35.76 -21.77 24.43
N SER A 51 34.98 -22.66 25.05
CA SER A 51 33.53 -22.49 25.24
C SER A 51 33.21 -21.37 26.24
N ILE A 52 33.97 -21.27 27.34
CA ILE A 52 33.87 -20.17 28.30
C ILE A 52 34.29 -18.84 27.66
N PHE A 53 35.38 -18.83 26.88
CA PHE A 53 35.82 -17.64 26.14
C PHE A 53 34.74 -17.18 25.13
N LEU A 54 34.16 -18.11 24.38
CA LEU A 54 33.07 -17.84 23.43
C LEU A 54 31.79 -17.38 24.12
N LEU A 55 31.47 -17.85 25.32
CA LEU A 55 30.30 -17.44 26.11
C LEU A 55 30.49 -16.05 26.74
N ILE A 56 31.65 -15.78 27.33
CA ILE A 56 31.97 -14.48 27.97
C ILE A 56 32.09 -13.38 26.92
N PHE A 57 32.69 -13.67 25.76
CA PHE A 57 32.89 -12.70 24.68
C PHE A 57 31.87 -12.84 23.56
N GLN A 58 30.78 -13.60 23.71
CA GLN A 58 29.82 -13.83 22.62
C GLN A 58 29.26 -12.53 22.05
N ASP A 59 28.89 -11.60 22.93
CA ASP A 59 28.34 -10.31 22.54
C ASP A 59 29.41 -9.34 22.05
N THR A 60 30.62 -9.41 22.60
CA THR A 60 31.77 -8.60 22.17
C THR A 60 32.29 -9.05 20.80
N LEU A 61 32.37 -10.37 20.56
CA LEU A 61 32.72 -10.98 19.27
C LEU A 61 31.61 -10.80 18.26
N LYS A 62 30.33 -10.87 18.64
CA LYS A 62 29.23 -10.46 17.75
C LYS A 62 29.39 -8.99 17.38
N LYS A 63 29.44 -8.06 18.33
CA LYS A 63 29.60 -6.63 18.06
C LYS A 63 30.84 -6.33 17.21
N TRP A 64 31.97 -6.96 17.51
CA TRP A 64 33.21 -6.84 16.74
C TRP A 64 33.07 -7.44 15.34
N PHE A 65 32.50 -8.62 15.19
CA PHE A 65 32.29 -9.25 13.88
C PHE A 65 31.29 -8.46 13.04
N THR A 66 30.21 -7.93 13.62
CA THR A 66 29.27 -7.04 12.92
C THR A 66 29.94 -5.72 12.54
N ALA A 67 30.75 -5.13 13.42
CA ALA A 67 31.51 -3.90 13.14
C ALA A 67 32.59 -4.12 12.07
N PHE A 68 33.28 -5.27 12.11
CA PHE A 68 34.28 -5.68 11.14
C PHE A 68 33.65 -6.02 9.78
N SER A 69 32.54 -6.76 9.78
CA SER A 69 31.81 -7.09 8.56
C SER A 69 31.24 -5.84 7.91
N THR A 70 30.65 -4.92 8.69
CA THR A 70 30.12 -3.65 8.16
C THR A 70 31.25 -2.72 7.70
N ALA A 71 32.40 -2.69 8.38
CA ALA A 71 33.56 -1.91 7.94
C ALA A 71 34.17 -2.45 6.64
N ILE A 72 34.27 -3.78 6.48
CA ILE A 72 34.73 -4.42 5.24
C ILE A 72 33.70 -4.22 4.13
N GLU A 73 32.42 -4.45 4.41
CA GLU A 73 31.33 -4.25 3.45
C GLU A 73 31.30 -2.81 2.95
N LYS A 74 31.43 -1.83 3.85
CA LYS A 74 31.50 -0.41 3.51
C LYS A 74 32.76 -0.08 2.69
N ASN A 75 33.95 -0.54 3.10
CA ASN A 75 35.19 -0.31 2.37
C ASN A 75 35.20 -0.95 0.97
N ILE A 76 34.64 -2.14 0.82
CA ILE A 76 34.48 -2.82 -0.48
C ILE A 76 33.44 -2.07 -1.31
N TYR A 77 32.30 -1.72 -0.72
CA TYR A 77 31.24 -0.99 -1.40
C TYR A 77 31.71 0.36 -1.92
N ASP A 78 32.32 1.19 -1.08
CA ASP A 78 32.78 2.55 -1.44
C ASP A 78 33.81 2.54 -2.58
N ARG A 79 34.59 1.45 -2.71
CA ARG A 79 35.57 1.28 -3.79
C ARG A 79 34.98 0.74 -5.09
N PHE A 80 33.96 -0.13 -5.01
CA PHE A 80 33.48 -0.88 -6.18
C PHE A 80 32.07 -0.48 -6.66
N ALA A 81 31.32 0.33 -5.91
CA ALA A 81 29.95 0.76 -6.26
C ALA A 81 29.83 1.37 -7.67
N GLY A 82 30.86 2.11 -8.12
CA GLY A 82 30.92 2.70 -9.45
C GLY A 82 31.07 1.72 -10.62
N THR A 83 31.38 0.44 -10.36
CA THR A 83 31.59 -0.57 -11.39
C THR A 83 30.29 -1.24 -11.83
N LYS A 84 30.16 -1.57 -13.13
CA LYS A 84 28.92 -2.08 -13.74
C LYS A 84 28.33 -3.32 -13.06
N MET A 85 29.18 -4.20 -12.53
CA MET A 85 28.76 -5.41 -11.80
C MET A 85 28.05 -5.08 -10.48
N PHE A 86 28.36 -3.94 -9.85
CA PHE A 86 27.83 -3.53 -8.55
C PHE A 86 26.69 -2.51 -8.63
N TRP A 87 26.34 -2.02 -9.83
CA TRP A 87 25.25 -1.05 -10.01
C TRP A 87 23.91 -1.54 -9.44
N GLY A 88 23.61 -2.84 -9.50
CA GLY A 88 22.38 -3.37 -8.89
C GLY A 88 22.35 -3.20 -7.37
N ILE A 89 23.48 -3.42 -6.70
CA ILE A 89 23.63 -3.21 -5.25
C ILE A 89 23.59 -1.71 -4.94
N ALA A 90 24.32 -0.90 -5.70
CA ALA A 90 24.38 0.54 -5.50
C ALA A 90 23.03 1.23 -5.71
N LEU A 91 22.27 0.82 -6.74
CA LEU A 91 20.90 1.28 -6.96
C LEU A 91 19.96 0.86 -5.83
N THR A 92 20.16 -0.32 -5.24
CA THR A 92 19.36 -0.76 -4.08
C THR A 92 19.62 0.13 -2.87
N LYS A 93 20.89 0.42 -2.56
CA LYS A 93 21.28 1.34 -1.49
C LYS A 93 20.81 2.76 -1.73
N TYR A 94 20.97 3.27 -2.96
CA TYR A 94 20.43 4.56 -3.38
C TYR A 94 18.93 4.67 -3.10
N ARG A 95 18.15 3.65 -3.51
CA ARG A 95 16.71 3.63 -3.25
C ARG A 95 16.39 3.60 -1.74
N GLN A 96 17.14 2.84 -0.95
CA GLN A 96 16.96 2.82 0.51
C GLN A 96 17.26 4.18 1.15
N ALA A 97 18.33 4.86 0.72
CA ALA A 97 18.66 6.21 1.17
C ALA A 97 17.54 7.22 0.80
N LEU A 98 17.04 7.17 -0.44
CA LEU A 98 15.91 8.00 -0.87
C LEU A 98 14.62 7.74 -0.07
N ILE A 99 14.31 6.47 0.22
CA ILE A 99 13.16 6.12 1.08
C ILE A 99 13.37 6.71 2.48
N GLY A 100 14.55 6.53 3.09
CA GLY A 100 14.85 7.10 4.39
C GLY A 100 14.71 8.63 4.42
N LYS A 101 15.08 9.30 3.33
CA LYS A 101 15.08 10.77 3.19
C LYS A 101 13.69 11.36 2.92
N TYR A 102 12.86 10.71 2.10
CA TYR A 102 11.62 11.30 1.60
C TYR A 102 10.34 10.62 2.07
N ARG A 103 10.40 9.46 2.73
CA ARG A 103 9.20 8.75 3.22
C ARG A 103 8.44 9.54 4.28
N GLU A 104 9.17 10.23 5.15
CA GLU A 104 8.61 11.07 6.22
C GLU A 104 8.82 12.55 5.90
N LEU A 105 7.74 13.31 5.89
CA LEU A 105 7.75 14.75 5.79
C LEU A 105 7.81 15.35 7.19
N LYS A 106 9.00 15.85 7.55
CA LYS A 106 9.22 16.63 8.77
C LYS A 106 8.74 18.05 8.55
N ILE A 107 7.75 18.47 9.32
CA ILE A 107 7.24 19.85 9.31
C ILE A 107 8.03 20.62 10.38
N PRO A 108 8.69 21.74 10.03
CA PRO A 108 9.61 22.44 10.94
C PRO A 108 9.02 22.78 12.31
N PHE A 109 7.77 23.24 12.33
CA PHE A 109 7.04 23.61 13.55
C PHE A 109 6.24 22.45 14.18
N ARG A 110 6.45 21.21 13.73
CA ARG A 110 5.76 20.00 14.21
C ARG A 110 6.71 18.79 14.28
N VAL A 111 7.79 18.93 15.04
CA VAL A 111 8.93 18.01 15.04
C VAL A 111 8.56 16.59 15.51
N ASP A 112 7.71 16.44 16.52
CA ASP A 112 7.42 15.15 17.15
C ASP A 112 6.36 14.30 16.43
N ARG A 113 5.77 14.80 15.34
CA ARG A 113 4.68 14.15 14.59
C ARG A 113 4.86 14.30 13.07
N PRO A 114 5.89 13.67 12.48
CA PRO A 114 6.08 13.73 11.03
C PRO A 114 4.89 13.09 10.30
N LEU A 115 4.62 13.60 9.10
CA LEU A 115 3.59 13.04 8.22
C LEU A 115 4.24 12.07 7.24
N LYS A 116 3.53 11.01 6.84
CA LYS A 116 3.99 10.15 5.75
C LYS A 116 3.77 10.88 4.43
N MET A 117 4.81 10.96 3.61
CA MET A 117 4.77 11.64 2.31
C MET A 117 3.65 11.08 1.41
N GLN A 118 3.40 9.78 1.47
CA GLN A 118 2.34 9.11 0.70
C GLN A 118 0.93 9.52 1.11
N ASP A 119 0.73 9.85 2.39
CA ASP A 119 -0.58 10.17 2.93
C ASP A 119 -0.91 11.66 2.73
N VAL A 120 0.11 12.52 2.78
CA VAL A 120 -0.04 13.98 2.68
C VAL A 120 0.09 14.52 1.26
N TYR A 121 0.79 13.81 0.36
CA TYR A 121 0.97 14.28 -1.01
C TYR A 121 -0.35 14.18 -1.78
N VAL A 122 -0.82 15.33 -2.26
CA VAL A 122 -1.99 15.43 -3.12
C VAL A 122 -1.52 15.73 -4.56
N PRO A 123 -1.95 14.95 -5.57
CA PRO A 123 -1.60 15.21 -6.97
C PRO A 123 -1.97 16.64 -7.37
N LEU A 124 -0.98 17.35 -7.93
CA LEU A 124 -1.16 18.74 -8.37
C LEU A 124 -1.94 18.77 -9.69
N LYS A 125 -2.82 19.75 -9.86
CA LYS A 125 -3.45 20.05 -11.15
C LYS A 125 -2.62 21.09 -11.88
N VAL A 126 -2.48 20.91 -13.19
CA VAL A 126 -1.73 21.81 -14.05
C VAL A 126 -2.54 22.20 -15.29
N LYS A 127 -2.29 23.40 -15.81
CA LYS A 127 -2.88 23.93 -17.06
C LYS A 127 -1.78 24.36 -18.04
N GLY A 128 -2.02 24.18 -19.33
CA GLY A 128 -1.19 24.80 -20.37
C GLY A 128 -1.50 26.29 -20.52
N LYS A 129 -0.60 27.08 -21.11
CA LYS A 129 -0.83 28.52 -21.34
C LYS A 129 -2.03 28.82 -22.25
N ARG A 130 -2.38 27.90 -23.16
CA ARG A 130 -3.50 28.03 -24.10
C ARG A 130 -4.58 26.95 -23.92
N ASP A 131 -4.35 26.01 -23.00
CA ASP A 131 -5.29 24.91 -22.74
C ASP A 131 -6.19 25.29 -21.56
N THR A 132 -7.50 25.07 -21.73
CA THR A 132 -8.50 25.26 -20.67
C THR A 132 -8.69 24.00 -19.82
N GLU A 133 -8.10 22.88 -20.21
CA GLU A 133 -8.24 21.60 -19.52
C GLU A 133 -7.18 21.45 -18.41
N LEU A 134 -7.64 21.04 -17.23
CA LEU A 134 -6.78 20.74 -16.08
C LEU A 134 -6.34 19.29 -16.15
N ILE A 135 -5.03 19.06 -16.14
CA ILE A 135 -4.42 17.73 -16.18
C ILE A 135 -3.75 17.46 -14.83
N ASP A 136 -3.70 16.20 -14.38
CA ASP A 136 -2.85 15.84 -13.23
C ASP A 136 -1.38 15.95 -13.61
N ALA A 137 -0.57 16.59 -12.76
CA ALA A 137 0.86 16.78 -13.02
C ALA A 137 1.59 15.45 -13.20
N LEU A 138 1.19 14.39 -12.48
CA LEU A 138 1.75 13.05 -12.62
C LEU A 138 1.43 12.42 -13.99
N ASP A 139 0.24 12.67 -14.52
CA ASP A 139 -0.15 12.19 -15.85
C ASP A 139 0.58 12.96 -16.95
N ALA A 140 0.74 14.28 -16.78
CA ALA A 140 1.57 15.08 -17.66
C ALA A 140 3.02 14.57 -17.68
N VAL A 141 3.58 14.24 -16.51
CA VAL A 141 4.90 13.61 -16.39
C VAL A 141 4.98 12.26 -17.09
N GLY A 142 3.88 11.50 -17.19
CA GLY A 142 3.82 10.30 -18.03
C GLY A 142 3.85 10.63 -19.52
N LYS A 143 3.04 11.61 -19.93
CA LYS A 143 2.75 11.97 -21.33
C LYS A 143 3.90 12.68 -22.05
N HIS A 144 4.60 13.58 -21.36
CA HIS A 144 5.62 14.46 -21.96
C HIS A 144 7.00 14.12 -21.42
N LYS A 145 7.98 13.98 -22.31
CA LYS A 145 9.36 13.61 -21.97
C LYS A 145 10.08 14.77 -21.29
N ARG A 146 9.83 16.00 -21.73
CA ARG A 146 10.45 17.22 -21.20
C ARG A 146 9.38 18.21 -20.79
N LEU A 147 9.37 18.59 -19.53
CA LEU A 147 8.36 19.48 -18.97
C LEU A 147 9.00 20.65 -18.24
N MET A 148 8.43 21.83 -18.47
CA MET A 148 8.59 22.98 -17.58
C MET A 148 7.34 23.11 -16.71
N VAL A 149 7.51 23.01 -15.39
CA VAL A 149 6.44 23.15 -14.40
C VAL A 149 6.57 24.51 -13.71
N LEU A 150 5.65 25.41 -14.02
CA LEU A 150 5.52 26.73 -13.42
C LEU A 150 4.55 26.70 -12.24
N GLY A 151 4.61 27.73 -11.40
CA GLY A 151 3.62 27.93 -10.34
C GLY A 151 4.07 28.96 -9.31
N GLN A 152 3.13 29.44 -8.51
CA GLN A 152 3.42 30.37 -7.42
C GLN A 152 4.37 29.77 -6.36
N PRO A 153 5.02 30.61 -5.52
CA PRO A 153 5.74 30.14 -4.35
C PRO A 153 4.83 29.26 -3.46
N GLY A 154 5.34 28.13 -2.96
CA GLY A 154 4.56 27.22 -2.12
C GLY A 154 3.55 26.31 -2.84
N ALA A 155 3.38 26.42 -4.16
CA ALA A 155 2.45 25.60 -4.95
C ALA A 155 2.77 24.08 -4.99
N GLY A 156 3.85 23.61 -4.36
CA GLY A 156 4.19 22.20 -4.27
C GLY A 156 5.08 21.63 -5.38
N LYS A 157 5.70 22.47 -6.22
CA LYS A 157 6.61 22.03 -7.31
C LYS A 157 7.76 21.13 -6.81
N SER A 158 8.50 21.57 -5.79
CA SER A 158 9.54 20.74 -5.16
C SER A 158 8.98 19.48 -4.52
N MET A 159 7.75 19.53 -3.98
CA MET A 159 7.07 18.36 -3.42
C MET A 159 6.70 17.34 -4.50
N LEU A 160 6.30 17.78 -5.69
CA LEU A 160 6.11 16.91 -6.86
C LEU A 160 7.41 16.18 -7.21
N LEU A 161 8.55 16.87 -7.29
CA LEU A 161 9.83 16.23 -7.61
C LEU A 161 10.28 15.24 -6.52
N LYS A 162 10.14 15.60 -5.23
CA LYS A 162 10.41 14.69 -4.10
C LYS A 162 9.49 13.46 -4.13
N PHE A 163 8.20 13.65 -4.44
CA PHE A 163 7.24 12.55 -4.58
C PHE A 163 7.61 11.61 -5.73
N LEU A 164 8.02 12.14 -6.89
CA LEU A 164 8.51 11.33 -8.01
C LEU A 164 9.76 10.54 -7.64
N THR A 165 10.68 11.15 -6.89
CA THR A 165 11.91 10.51 -6.39
C THR A 165 11.58 9.36 -5.43
N LEU A 166 10.65 9.56 -4.49
CA LEU A 166 10.17 8.51 -3.60
C LEU A 166 9.43 7.40 -4.36
N SER A 167 8.59 7.78 -5.33
CA SER A 167 7.85 6.83 -6.16
C SER A 167 8.78 5.95 -7.00
N TYR A 168 9.88 6.52 -7.50
CA TYR A 168 10.97 5.75 -8.10
C TYR A 168 11.57 4.75 -7.10
N ALA A 169 11.93 5.23 -5.91
CA ALA A 169 12.60 4.42 -4.90
C ALA A 169 11.75 3.23 -4.42
N GLU A 170 10.44 3.42 -4.34
CA GLU A 170 9.46 2.40 -3.94
C GLU A 170 9.00 1.47 -5.09
N ASN A 171 9.57 1.60 -6.29
CA ASN A 171 9.15 0.89 -7.51
C ASN A 171 7.68 1.15 -7.90
N ARG A 172 7.16 2.35 -7.62
CA ARG A 172 5.77 2.77 -7.85
C ARG A 172 5.57 3.68 -9.06
N LEU A 173 6.63 3.97 -9.83
CA LEU A 173 6.55 4.60 -11.15
C LEU A 173 5.94 3.64 -12.20
N LEU A 174 4.74 3.13 -11.92
CA LEU A 174 4.06 2.09 -12.70
C LEU A 174 3.61 2.58 -14.08
N ASN A 175 3.45 3.90 -14.26
CA ASN A 175 2.97 4.52 -15.50
C ASN A 175 4.09 4.83 -16.51
N LEU A 176 5.37 4.62 -16.15
CA LEU A 176 6.50 4.77 -17.07
C LEU A 176 7.01 3.39 -17.50
N ALA A 177 6.89 3.08 -18.80
CA ALA A 177 7.29 1.78 -19.36
C ALA A 177 8.76 1.42 -19.06
N GLU A 178 9.66 2.41 -19.08
CA GLU A 178 11.12 2.23 -18.96
C GLU A 178 11.67 2.39 -17.54
N ARG A 179 10.83 2.83 -16.57
CA ARG A 179 11.19 3.06 -15.15
C ARG A 179 12.58 3.69 -14.94
N PRO A 180 12.84 4.89 -15.49
CA PRO A 180 14.15 5.52 -15.43
C PRO A 180 14.58 5.84 -13.98
N VAL A 181 15.91 5.86 -13.75
CA VAL A 181 16.49 6.23 -12.46
C VAL A 181 16.34 7.73 -12.23
N ALA A 182 15.53 8.10 -11.23
CA ALA A 182 15.29 9.50 -10.90
C ALA A 182 16.51 10.10 -10.19
N ILE A 183 16.99 11.25 -10.65
CA ILE A 183 18.05 12.03 -10.00
C ILE A 183 17.54 13.45 -9.80
N LEU A 184 17.47 13.89 -8.53
CA LEU A 184 17.06 15.24 -8.15
C LEU A 184 18.28 16.16 -8.01
N LEU A 185 18.28 17.26 -8.76
CA LEU A 185 19.31 18.30 -8.72
C LEU A 185 18.65 19.66 -8.49
N GLU A 186 19.03 20.30 -7.39
CA GLU A 186 18.61 21.67 -7.08
C GLU A 186 19.47 22.65 -7.89
N LEU A 187 18.84 23.50 -8.71
CA LEU A 187 19.52 24.34 -9.70
C LEU A 187 20.34 25.47 -9.07
N TYR A 188 20.06 25.89 -7.83
CA TYR A 188 20.90 26.84 -7.11
C TYR A 188 22.34 26.33 -6.90
N ARG A 189 22.57 25.00 -6.99
CA ARG A 189 23.92 24.39 -6.88
C ARG A 189 24.71 24.49 -8.19
N VAL A 190 24.09 24.89 -9.29
CA VAL A 190 24.75 25.02 -10.59
C VAL A 190 25.44 26.37 -10.65
N GLY A 191 26.77 26.38 -10.58
CA GLY A 191 27.59 27.57 -10.75
C GLY A 191 28.03 27.81 -12.18
N VAL A 192 28.59 29.00 -12.42
CA VAL A 192 29.13 29.43 -13.73
C VAL A 192 30.26 28.51 -14.23
N ASP A 193 31.05 27.91 -13.33
CA ASP A 193 32.14 26.99 -13.68
C ASP A 193 31.80 25.52 -13.38
N SER A 194 30.58 25.23 -12.94
CA SER A 194 30.17 23.87 -12.60
C SER A 194 29.90 23.02 -13.84
N ASP A 195 30.26 21.74 -13.76
CA ASP A 195 29.84 20.69 -14.69
C ASP A 195 28.57 19.99 -14.15
N ILE A 196 27.52 19.95 -14.97
CA ILE A 196 26.23 19.35 -14.62
C ILE A 196 26.39 17.84 -14.38
N VAL A 197 27.22 17.14 -15.18
CA VAL A 197 27.43 15.70 -15.00
C VAL A 197 28.08 15.42 -13.64
N ALA A 198 29.13 16.16 -13.30
CA ALA A 198 29.75 16.07 -11.97
C ALA A 198 28.77 16.39 -10.82
N LEU A 199 27.84 17.33 -11.00
CA LEU A 199 26.81 17.63 -10.00
C LEU A 199 25.79 16.49 -9.84
N LEU A 200 25.41 15.81 -10.92
CA LEU A 200 24.54 14.62 -10.87
C LEU A 200 25.24 13.46 -10.17
N VAL A 201 26.54 13.24 -10.42
CA VAL A 201 27.35 12.26 -9.68
C VAL A 201 27.32 12.60 -8.19
N LYS A 202 27.64 13.85 -7.82
CA LYS A 202 27.59 14.30 -6.42
C LYS A 202 26.20 14.16 -5.78
N ALA A 203 25.12 14.23 -6.55
CA ALA A 203 23.76 14.00 -6.04
C ALA A 203 23.56 12.53 -5.66
N LEU A 204 24.00 11.59 -6.51
CA LEU A 204 23.97 10.15 -6.23
C LEU A 204 24.89 9.77 -5.05
N GLU A 205 26.08 10.37 -4.97
CA GLU A 205 27.03 10.12 -3.87
C GLU A 205 26.45 10.52 -2.51
N ARG A 206 25.74 11.66 -2.46
CA ARG A 206 25.06 12.14 -1.24
C ARG A 206 23.98 11.18 -0.72
N ASP A 207 23.44 10.35 -1.60
CA ASP A 207 22.37 9.41 -1.31
C ASP A 207 22.87 7.94 -1.42
N ASP A 208 24.11 7.67 -1.00
CA ASP A 208 24.72 6.33 -0.87
C ASP A 208 24.99 5.58 -2.18
N PHE A 209 25.31 6.30 -3.27
CA PHE A 209 25.85 5.72 -4.51
C PHE A 209 27.21 6.37 -4.88
N PRO A 210 28.32 5.96 -4.22
CA PRO A 210 29.65 6.50 -4.48
C PRO A 210 30.20 6.12 -5.87
N GLY A 211 30.95 7.03 -6.52
CA GLY A 211 31.67 6.73 -7.76
C GLY A 211 30.78 6.52 -8.99
N ALA A 212 29.61 7.15 -9.03
CA ALA A 212 28.57 6.92 -10.05
C ALA A 212 28.87 7.51 -11.45
N THR A 213 30.07 8.03 -11.73
CA THR A 213 30.42 8.73 -13.00
C THR A 213 30.02 7.94 -14.25
N LYS A 214 30.51 6.70 -14.39
CA LYS A 214 30.19 5.85 -15.54
C LYS A 214 28.70 5.50 -15.65
N PHE A 215 28.03 5.39 -14.50
CA PHE A 215 26.59 5.11 -14.46
C PHE A 215 25.80 6.31 -14.98
N VAL A 216 26.14 7.53 -14.54
CA VAL A 216 25.51 8.77 -14.99
C VAL A 216 25.75 9.00 -16.48
N GLU A 217 27.00 8.88 -16.96
CA GLU A 217 27.34 9.06 -18.37
C GLU A 217 26.54 8.10 -19.28
N GLN A 218 26.59 6.79 -18.99
CA GLN A 218 25.84 5.80 -19.77
C GLN A 218 24.32 5.98 -19.62
N GLY A 219 23.85 6.40 -18.44
CA GLY A 219 22.45 6.65 -18.19
C GLY A 219 21.90 7.83 -18.99
N LEU A 220 22.69 8.89 -19.11
CA LEU A 220 22.38 10.08 -19.90
C LEU A 220 22.38 9.75 -21.41
N GLU A 221 23.36 9.00 -21.89
CA GLU A 221 23.45 8.58 -23.30
C GLU A 221 22.31 7.64 -23.73
N ASN A 222 21.90 6.73 -22.84
CA ASN A 222 20.86 5.73 -23.12
C ASN A 222 19.44 6.20 -22.77
N GLY A 223 19.28 7.34 -22.09
CA GLY A 223 17.97 7.82 -21.63
C GLY A 223 17.39 7.04 -20.45
N THR A 224 18.20 6.23 -19.75
CA THR A 224 17.73 5.42 -18.60
C THR A 224 17.67 6.20 -17.28
N VAL A 225 17.98 7.50 -17.31
CA VAL A 225 17.87 8.42 -16.18
C VAL A 225 16.79 9.48 -16.43
N MET A 226 16.10 9.84 -15.37
CA MET A 226 15.13 10.94 -15.33
C MET A 226 15.69 12.06 -14.47
N LEU A 227 15.80 13.24 -15.05
CA LEU A 227 16.39 14.41 -14.41
C LEU A 227 15.29 15.29 -13.83
N LEU A 228 15.34 15.50 -12.52
CA LEU A 228 14.43 16.37 -11.78
C LEU A 228 15.22 17.62 -11.39
N LEU A 229 14.99 18.72 -12.09
CA LEU A 229 15.76 19.95 -11.95
C LEU A 229 14.91 20.99 -11.20
N ASP A 230 15.21 21.21 -9.92
CA ASP A 230 14.38 22.03 -9.04
C ASP A 230 14.88 23.47 -8.92
N GLY A 231 13.99 24.46 -9.08
CA GLY A 231 14.22 25.83 -8.63
C GLY A 231 15.06 26.69 -9.57
N LEU A 232 14.70 26.82 -10.85
CA LEU A 232 15.38 27.75 -11.77
C LEU A 232 15.32 29.21 -11.27
N ASP A 233 14.27 29.57 -10.54
CA ASP A 233 14.10 30.86 -9.87
C ASP A 233 15.04 31.11 -8.69
N GLU A 234 15.79 30.10 -8.25
CA GLU A 234 16.77 30.19 -7.17
C GLU A 234 18.19 30.45 -7.69
N VAL A 235 18.37 30.46 -9.00
CA VAL A 235 19.63 30.82 -9.65
C VAL A 235 19.83 32.34 -9.58
N GLY A 236 20.99 32.77 -9.05
CA GLY A 236 21.33 34.19 -8.92
C GLY A 236 21.28 34.94 -10.25
N SER A 237 20.74 36.17 -10.22
CA SER A 237 20.46 36.97 -11.44
C SER A 237 21.69 37.18 -12.33
N ALA A 238 22.87 37.39 -11.74
CA ALA A 238 24.12 37.60 -12.47
C ALA A 238 24.60 36.35 -13.24
N ALA A 239 24.28 35.15 -12.76
CA ALA A 239 24.73 33.89 -13.36
C ALA A 239 23.63 33.21 -14.22
N ARG A 240 22.39 33.70 -14.15
CA ARG A 240 21.21 33.05 -14.73
C ARG A 240 21.34 32.81 -16.23
N SER A 241 21.76 33.80 -17.02
CA SER A 241 21.89 33.67 -18.47
C SER A 241 22.86 32.56 -18.86
N THR A 242 24.03 32.52 -18.22
CA THR A 242 25.05 31.48 -18.44
C THR A 242 24.55 30.10 -18.04
N ILE A 243 23.86 29.98 -16.90
CA ILE A 243 23.32 28.70 -16.42
C ILE A 243 22.19 28.20 -17.31
N VAL A 244 21.29 29.09 -17.74
CA VAL A 244 20.24 28.75 -18.71
C VAL A 244 20.85 28.21 -20.00
N GLN A 245 21.88 28.87 -20.55
CA GLN A 245 22.53 28.38 -21.76
C GLN A 245 23.19 27.02 -21.54
N LYS A 246 23.90 26.82 -20.42
CA LYS A 246 24.47 25.51 -20.08
C LYS A 246 23.40 24.41 -19.99
N LEU A 247 22.26 24.70 -19.40
CA LEU A 247 21.16 23.74 -19.30
C LEU A 247 20.59 23.42 -20.70
N LYS A 248 20.44 24.42 -21.58
CA LYS A 248 20.02 24.20 -22.97
C LYS A 248 20.98 23.27 -23.71
N ASP A 249 22.28 23.59 -23.68
CA ASP A 249 23.31 22.76 -24.31
C ASP A 249 23.31 21.32 -23.77
N PHE A 250 23.05 21.17 -22.46
CA PHE A 250 22.93 19.87 -21.81
C PHE A 250 21.69 19.10 -22.27
N LEU A 251 20.55 19.78 -22.40
CA LEU A 251 19.31 19.17 -22.91
C LEU A 251 19.43 18.78 -24.38
N ASP A 252 20.13 19.55 -25.21
CA ASP A 252 20.38 19.17 -26.60
C ASP A 252 21.27 17.94 -26.70
N ARG A 253 22.33 17.87 -25.89
CA ARG A 253 23.25 16.72 -25.86
C ARG A 253 22.56 15.42 -25.44
N TYR A 254 21.64 15.48 -24.48
CA TYR A 254 20.98 14.31 -23.90
C TYR A 254 19.48 14.27 -24.23
N GLU A 255 19.15 14.31 -25.53
CA GLU A 255 17.78 14.27 -26.08
C GLU A 255 16.92 13.10 -25.57
N LYS A 256 17.57 11.97 -25.22
CA LYS A 256 16.91 10.74 -24.78
C LYS A 256 16.38 10.79 -23.35
N CYS A 257 16.91 11.66 -22.50
CA CYS A 257 16.52 11.74 -21.10
C CYS A 257 15.14 12.39 -20.91
N ARG A 258 14.41 11.87 -19.91
CA ARG A 258 13.22 12.53 -19.37
C ARG A 258 13.66 13.64 -18.42
N VAL A 259 13.08 14.83 -18.56
CA VAL A 259 13.46 16.00 -17.77
C VAL A 259 12.24 16.75 -17.27
N ILE A 260 12.26 17.12 -15.99
CA ILE A 260 11.27 17.99 -15.39
C ILE A 260 12.01 19.17 -14.77
N LEU A 261 11.76 20.36 -15.29
CA LEU A 261 12.28 21.62 -14.75
C LEU A 261 11.17 22.31 -13.97
N THR A 262 11.51 22.96 -12.85
CA THR A 262 10.57 23.79 -12.10
C THR A 262 11.04 25.24 -12.04
N CYS A 263 10.08 26.17 -12.13
CA CYS A 263 10.34 27.60 -11.97
C CYS A 263 9.11 28.31 -11.39
N ARG A 264 9.30 29.50 -10.83
CA ARG A 264 8.18 30.39 -10.46
C ARG A 264 7.62 31.10 -11.70
N SER A 265 6.29 31.20 -11.79
CA SER A 265 5.62 31.83 -12.94
C SER A 265 6.05 33.30 -13.13
N GLN A 266 6.23 34.04 -12.03
CA GLN A 266 6.52 35.49 -12.04
C GLN A 266 7.91 35.85 -12.60
N VAL A 267 8.85 34.90 -12.62
CA VAL A 267 10.25 35.13 -13.00
C VAL A 267 10.71 34.18 -14.11
N TYR A 268 9.76 33.58 -14.82
CA TYR A 268 10.03 32.74 -15.98
C TYR A 268 9.81 33.55 -17.27
N TYR A 269 10.87 33.67 -18.07
CA TYR A 269 10.92 34.49 -19.28
C TYR A 269 10.82 33.65 -20.56
N ASN A 270 10.14 32.50 -20.51
CA ASN A 270 9.98 31.56 -21.62
C ASN A 270 11.30 30.98 -22.16
N GLU A 271 12.35 30.95 -21.33
CA GLU A 271 13.70 30.63 -21.79
C GLU A 271 13.82 29.21 -22.38
N PHE A 272 12.97 28.27 -21.98
CA PHE A 272 13.03 26.86 -22.35
C PHE A 272 11.92 26.41 -23.32
N ASN A 273 11.12 27.32 -23.88
CA ASN A 273 9.95 26.96 -24.71
C ASN A 273 10.28 26.05 -25.92
N GLU A 274 11.49 26.15 -26.47
CA GLU A 274 11.94 25.32 -27.61
C GLU A 274 12.60 24.00 -27.17
N TYR A 275 12.86 23.83 -25.88
CA TYR A 275 13.62 22.71 -25.31
C TYR A 275 12.76 21.74 -24.49
N VAL A 276 11.50 22.10 -24.22
CA VAL A 276 10.52 21.29 -23.49
C VAL A 276 9.31 21.01 -24.38
N ASP A 277 8.68 19.86 -24.18
CA ASP A 277 7.49 19.47 -24.95
C ASP A 277 6.29 20.31 -24.54
N GLN A 278 6.22 20.73 -23.27
CA GLN A 278 5.13 21.54 -22.74
C GLN A 278 5.56 22.37 -21.53
N THR A 279 5.03 23.59 -21.46
CA THR A 279 5.08 24.43 -20.25
C THR A 279 3.72 24.41 -19.56
N LEU A 280 3.70 23.91 -18.34
CA LEU A 280 2.50 23.68 -17.56
C LEU A 280 2.56 24.47 -16.25
N GLU A 281 1.49 25.17 -15.90
CA GLU A 281 1.39 25.94 -14.68
C GLU A 281 0.53 25.21 -13.64
N VAL A 282 1.08 25.02 -12.44
CA VAL A 282 0.35 24.49 -11.28
C VAL A 282 -0.72 25.48 -10.86
N VAL A 283 -1.95 24.99 -10.76
CA VAL A 283 -3.09 25.76 -10.25
C VAL A 283 -3.26 25.57 -8.74
N GLU A 284 -4.04 26.46 -8.15
CA GLU A 284 -4.50 26.41 -6.76
C GLU A 284 -5.18 25.08 -6.39
N PHE A 285 -5.07 24.69 -5.12
CA PHE A 285 -5.80 23.53 -4.61
C PHE A 285 -7.31 23.74 -4.70
N THR A 286 -8.00 22.74 -5.25
CA THR A 286 -9.45 22.62 -5.14
C THR A 286 -9.85 22.24 -3.73
N ASP A 287 -11.12 22.43 -3.39
CA ASP A 287 -11.65 22.05 -2.07
C ASP A 287 -11.47 20.56 -1.78
N GLN A 288 -11.58 19.72 -2.81
CA GLN A 288 -11.32 18.29 -2.71
C GLN A 288 -9.83 17.99 -2.45
N GLN A 289 -8.89 18.75 -3.04
CA GLN A 289 -7.47 18.61 -2.77
C GLN A 289 -7.11 19.07 -1.35
N MET A 290 -7.71 20.17 -0.86
CA MET A 290 -7.53 20.62 0.52
C MET A 290 -8.01 19.59 1.53
N ARG A 291 -9.19 18.98 1.32
CA ARG A 291 -9.72 17.91 2.18
C ARG A 291 -8.80 16.70 2.24
N ARG A 292 -8.29 16.24 1.08
CA ARG A 292 -7.29 15.16 0.99
C ARG A 292 -6.01 15.48 1.73
N PHE A 293 -5.52 16.70 1.57
CA PHE A 293 -4.33 17.15 2.27
C PHE A 293 -4.54 17.13 3.80
N LEU A 294 -5.69 17.62 4.26
CA LEU A 294 -6.05 17.70 5.69
C LEU A 294 -6.34 16.32 6.32
N ALA A 295 -6.75 15.32 5.54
CA ALA A 295 -7.01 13.96 6.02
C ALA A 295 -5.79 13.32 6.68
N ALA A 296 -4.58 13.66 6.24
CA ALA A 296 -3.34 13.15 6.80
C ALA A 296 -2.99 13.68 8.21
N TRP A 297 -3.63 14.77 8.66
CA TRP A 297 -3.21 15.50 9.86
C TRP A 297 -3.71 14.91 11.19
N ALA A 298 -4.57 13.89 11.15
CA ALA A 298 -5.22 13.26 12.30
C ALA A 298 -5.88 14.30 13.24
N MET A 299 -7.07 14.77 12.84
CA MET A 299 -7.80 15.81 13.56
C MET A 299 -8.06 15.45 15.04
N PRO A 300 -7.94 16.41 15.98
CA PRO A 300 -8.38 16.23 17.36
C PRO A 300 -9.88 15.88 17.44
N PRO A 301 -10.36 15.15 18.46
CA PRO A 301 -11.76 14.69 18.54
C PRO A 301 -12.82 15.79 18.45
N GLU A 302 -12.50 16.99 18.92
CA GLU A 302 -13.38 18.17 18.96
C GLU A 302 -13.41 18.95 17.65
N LYS A 303 -12.53 18.62 16.70
CA LYS A 303 -12.29 19.35 15.46
C LYS A 303 -12.53 18.45 14.25
N SER A 304 -13.03 19.02 13.16
CA SER A 304 -13.24 18.28 11.92
C SER A 304 -12.79 19.06 10.70
N ILE A 305 -12.44 18.32 9.63
CA ILE A 305 -12.10 18.92 8.34
C ILE A 305 -13.29 19.75 7.83
N ASP A 306 -14.53 19.27 8.00
CA ASP A 306 -15.72 19.99 7.57
C ASP A 306 -15.89 21.34 8.28
N GLN A 307 -15.65 21.39 9.59
CA GLN A 307 -15.70 22.64 10.35
C GLN A 307 -14.62 23.62 9.89
N LEU A 308 -13.39 23.15 9.66
CA LEU A 308 -12.32 23.99 9.12
C LEU A 308 -12.67 24.53 7.73
N MET A 309 -13.20 23.69 6.84
CA MET A 309 -13.62 24.08 5.50
C MET A 309 -14.73 25.15 5.53
N LEU A 310 -15.73 25.00 6.39
CA LEU A 310 -16.78 26.02 6.60
C LEU A 310 -16.18 27.33 7.15
N THR A 311 -15.27 27.23 8.13
CA THR A 311 -14.58 28.37 8.73
C THR A 311 -13.76 29.16 7.69
N LEU A 312 -13.14 28.46 6.73
CA LEU A 312 -12.41 29.06 5.61
C LEU A 312 -13.36 29.72 4.61
N GLN A 313 -14.49 29.07 4.28
CA GLN A 313 -15.52 29.64 3.40
C GLN A 313 -16.09 30.97 3.94
N ASP A 314 -16.24 31.09 5.26
CA ASP A 314 -16.64 32.34 5.93
C ASP A 314 -15.53 33.42 5.94
N ARG A 315 -14.31 33.07 5.50
CA ARG A 315 -13.13 33.93 5.48
C ARG A 315 -12.46 33.90 4.10
N PRO A 316 -13.04 34.54 3.08
CA PRO A 316 -12.59 34.45 1.69
C PRO A 316 -11.08 34.73 1.50
N ARG A 317 -10.55 35.71 2.24
CA ARG A 317 -9.13 36.07 2.26
C ARG A 317 -8.20 34.98 2.78
N ILE A 318 -8.67 34.21 3.76
CA ILE A 318 -7.91 33.10 4.34
C ILE A 318 -8.08 31.85 3.48
N LEU A 319 -9.26 31.64 2.89
CA LEU A 319 -9.48 30.57 1.91
C LEU A 319 -8.53 30.72 0.72
N GLU A 320 -8.33 31.94 0.21
CA GLU A 320 -7.33 32.23 -0.83
C GLU A 320 -5.92 31.77 -0.42
N LEU A 321 -5.51 32.03 0.83
CA LEU A 321 -4.24 31.51 1.36
C LEU A 321 -4.24 29.98 1.47
N ALA A 322 -5.34 29.38 1.94
CA ALA A 322 -5.46 27.94 2.16
C ALA A 322 -5.40 27.12 0.86
N ARG A 323 -5.69 27.72 -0.29
CA ARG A 323 -5.50 27.09 -1.61
C ARG A 323 -4.02 26.91 -1.97
N ASN A 324 -3.10 27.54 -1.26
CA ASN A 324 -1.66 27.28 -1.34
C ASN A 324 -1.26 26.15 -0.37
N PRO A 325 -0.70 25.02 -0.85
CA PRO A 325 -0.39 23.85 -0.01
C PRO A 325 0.50 24.15 1.20
N LEU A 326 1.42 25.10 1.03
CA LEU A 326 2.38 25.45 2.06
C LEU A 326 1.75 26.30 3.16
N LEU A 327 0.85 27.23 2.81
CA LEU A 327 0.07 27.97 3.81
C LEU A 327 -1.00 27.08 4.45
N LEU A 328 -1.57 26.14 3.70
CA LEU A 328 -2.46 25.12 4.26
C LEU A 328 -1.76 24.26 5.31
N THR A 329 -0.45 24.01 5.17
CA THR A 329 0.35 23.32 6.19
C THR A 329 0.38 24.11 7.51
N ILE A 330 0.55 25.44 7.44
CA ILE A 330 0.53 26.31 8.64
C ILE A 330 -0.88 26.36 9.24
N ILE A 331 -1.91 26.53 8.41
CA ILE A 331 -3.31 26.54 8.86
C ILE A 331 -3.68 25.20 9.52
N ALA A 332 -3.30 24.08 8.92
CA ALA A 332 -3.56 22.75 9.44
C ALA A 332 -2.87 22.54 10.79
N TYR A 333 -1.60 22.92 10.93
CA TYR A 333 -0.91 22.87 12.22
C TYR A 333 -1.58 23.74 13.28
N LEU A 334 -1.84 25.02 12.98
CA LEU A 334 -2.47 25.92 13.94
C LEU A 334 -3.86 25.42 14.33
N TYR A 335 -4.62 24.89 13.39
CA TYR A 335 -5.94 24.32 13.66
C TYR A 335 -5.85 23.01 14.44
N CYS A 336 -4.94 22.09 14.15
CA CYS A 336 -4.88 20.79 14.81
C CYS A 336 -4.20 20.85 16.19
N ASP A 337 -3.07 21.54 16.27
CA ASP A 337 -2.14 21.42 17.40
C ASP A 337 -2.17 22.64 18.34
N THR A 338 -3.00 23.66 18.06
CA THR A 338 -3.09 24.89 18.89
C THR A 338 -4.55 25.37 19.10
N PRO A 339 -4.83 26.27 20.05
CA PRO A 339 -6.15 26.89 20.23
C PRO A 339 -6.43 28.03 19.24
N PHE A 340 -5.67 28.13 18.14
CA PHE A 340 -5.75 29.23 17.19
C PHE A 340 -7.13 29.38 16.55
N VAL A 341 -7.58 30.64 16.47
CA VAL A 341 -8.79 31.03 15.74
C VAL A 341 -8.38 31.81 14.49
N LEU A 342 -8.84 31.34 13.33
CA LEU A 342 -8.55 31.99 12.05
C LEU A 342 -9.09 33.44 12.03
N PRO A 343 -8.26 34.44 11.70
CA PRO A 343 -8.70 35.83 11.55
C PRO A 343 -9.37 36.09 10.19
N HIS A 344 -9.76 37.34 9.91
CA HIS A 344 -10.40 37.70 8.63
C HIS A 344 -9.43 38.32 7.61
N SER A 345 -8.25 38.80 8.02
CA SER A 345 -7.26 39.39 7.13
C SER A 345 -5.97 38.56 7.05
N ARG A 346 -5.28 38.66 5.91
CA ARG A 346 -4.01 37.96 5.65
C ARG A 346 -2.90 38.45 6.59
N SER A 347 -2.82 39.77 6.81
CA SER A 347 -1.82 40.37 7.71
C SER A 347 -2.00 39.93 9.17
N GLU A 348 -3.25 39.90 9.65
CA GLU A 348 -3.57 39.43 11.01
C GLU A 348 -3.30 37.93 11.16
N PHE A 349 -3.55 37.13 10.11
CA PHE A 349 -3.19 35.71 10.07
C PHE A 349 -1.70 35.51 10.32
N TYR A 350 -0.85 36.19 9.54
CA TYR A 350 0.61 36.08 9.72
C TYR A 350 1.05 36.55 11.10
N GLN A 351 0.52 37.67 11.59
CA GLN A 351 0.86 38.20 12.90
C GLN A 351 0.57 37.18 14.00
N LYS A 352 -0.68 36.70 14.09
CA LYS A 352 -1.08 35.75 15.13
C LYS A 352 -0.41 34.37 14.97
N ALA A 353 -0.20 33.91 13.74
CA ALA A 353 0.52 32.66 13.48
C ALA A 353 1.97 32.73 13.99
N ILE A 354 2.67 33.83 13.70
CA ILE A 354 4.04 34.06 14.16
C ILE A 354 4.09 34.18 15.68
N ASP A 355 3.14 34.88 16.30
CA ASP A 355 3.07 35.03 17.75
C ASP A 355 3.00 33.65 18.42
N ILE A 356 2.10 32.78 17.95
CA ILE A 356 1.99 31.40 18.44
C ILE A 356 3.26 30.60 18.21
N LEU A 357 3.84 30.65 17.01
CA LEU A 357 5.05 29.87 16.68
C LEU A 357 6.27 30.33 17.50
N LEU A 358 6.37 31.61 17.83
CA LEU A 358 7.44 32.14 18.69
C LEU A 358 7.26 31.77 20.16
N GLU A 359 6.02 31.63 20.62
CA GLU A 359 5.69 31.19 21.99
C GLU A 359 5.74 29.67 22.15
N THR A 360 5.64 28.92 21.04
CA THR A 360 5.68 27.46 21.03
C THR A 360 6.97 26.93 21.69
N TRP A 361 6.82 25.91 22.53
CA TRP A 361 7.90 25.26 23.25
C TRP A 361 7.64 23.74 23.34
N ASP A 362 8.69 22.97 23.62
CA ASP A 362 8.63 21.50 23.61
C ASP A 362 7.88 20.98 24.85
N GLN A 363 6.56 20.82 24.71
CA GLN A 363 5.67 20.32 25.77
C GLN A 363 6.01 18.89 26.20
N ALA A 364 6.53 18.07 25.28
CA ALA A 364 6.92 16.69 25.58
C ALA A 364 8.15 16.63 26.50
N LYS A 365 9.11 17.55 26.31
CA LYS A 365 10.31 17.67 27.14
C LYS A 365 10.16 18.65 28.32
N GLN A 366 8.98 19.21 28.55
CA GLN A 366 8.73 20.20 29.63
C GLN A 366 9.72 21.38 29.65
N THR A 367 10.28 21.76 28.50
CA THR A 367 11.38 22.74 28.45
C THR A 367 10.87 24.10 27.98
N PRO A 368 10.72 25.10 28.87
CA PRO A 368 10.25 26.42 28.48
C PRO A 368 11.26 27.14 27.59
N ASN A 369 10.78 28.15 26.86
CA ASN A 369 11.65 29.03 26.07
C ASN A 369 12.58 29.83 26.99
N VAL A 370 13.87 29.81 26.66
CA VAL A 370 14.92 30.58 27.33
C VAL A 370 14.83 32.04 26.89
N TYR A 371 14.57 32.26 25.60
CA TYR A 371 14.49 33.58 24.99
C TYR A 371 13.05 34.05 24.82
N LYS A 372 12.80 35.32 25.11
CA LYS A 372 11.45 35.91 25.01
C LYS A 372 11.03 36.03 23.54
N MET A 373 9.73 35.96 23.30
CA MET A 373 9.13 36.17 21.98
C MET A 373 9.65 37.45 21.30
N ARG A 374 9.73 38.57 22.03
CA ARG A 374 10.22 39.85 21.49
C ARG A 374 11.68 39.79 21.01
N GLU A 375 12.55 39.09 21.73
CA GLU A 375 13.97 38.93 21.40
C GLU A 375 14.12 38.14 20.09
N LYS A 376 13.46 36.98 20.03
CA LYS A 376 13.44 36.12 18.83
C LYS A 376 12.87 36.85 17.61
N ARG A 377 11.80 37.62 17.80
CA ARG A 377 11.16 38.41 16.72
C ARG A 377 12.11 39.46 16.14
N LEU A 378 12.90 40.15 16.96
CA LEU A 378 13.87 41.15 16.50
C LEU A 378 15.01 40.50 15.70
N VAL A 379 15.52 39.36 16.17
CA VAL A 379 16.53 38.59 15.42
C VAL A 379 15.99 38.13 14.07
N LEU A 380 14.76 37.62 14.02
CA LEU A 380 14.13 37.20 12.75
C LEU A 380 13.93 38.38 11.80
N ARG A 381 13.53 39.56 12.27
CA ARG A 381 13.44 40.77 11.43
C ARG A 381 14.78 41.15 10.82
N GLN A 382 15.85 41.12 11.61
CA GLN A 382 17.21 41.41 11.13
C GLN A 382 17.66 40.40 10.08
N LEU A 383 17.47 39.11 10.34
CA LEU A 383 17.82 38.07 9.37
C LEU A 383 16.99 38.21 8.09
N ALA A 384 15.70 38.53 8.21
CA ALA A 384 14.81 38.68 7.06
C ALA A 384 15.24 39.81 6.11
N ILE A 385 15.56 41.00 6.64
CA ILE A 385 16.01 42.12 5.81
C ILE A 385 17.37 41.81 5.16
N ARG A 386 18.30 41.20 5.90
CA ARG A 386 19.64 40.87 5.38
C ARG A 386 19.59 39.80 4.29
N MET A 387 18.75 38.78 4.46
CA MET A 387 18.50 37.77 3.41
C MET A 387 17.83 38.40 2.18
N GLN A 388 16.90 39.34 2.38
CA GLN A 388 16.21 40.04 1.29
C GLN A 388 17.15 40.96 0.48
N GLU A 389 18.16 41.55 1.13
CA GLU A 389 19.10 42.51 0.52
C GLU A 389 20.31 41.86 -0.15
N GLN A 390 20.56 40.56 0.04
CA GLN A 390 21.68 39.87 -0.60
C GLN A 390 21.55 39.90 -2.15
N GLN A 391 22.34 40.77 -2.80
CA GLN A 391 22.41 40.84 -4.25
C GLN A 391 23.34 39.76 -4.81
N GLY A 392 22.85 38.99 -5.79
CA GLY A 392 23.64 38.03 -6.56
C GLY A 392 23.80 36.63 -5.95
N SER A 393 23.41 36.40 -4.69
CA SER A 393 23.28 35.07 -4.07
C SER A 393 21.82 34.67 -3.87
N ASP A 394 21.59 33.41 -3.48
CA ASP A 394 20.27 32.91 -3.11
C ASP A 394 19.71 33.67 -1.90
N ARG A 395 18.81 34.64 -2.16
CA ARG A 395 18.12 35.49 -1.17
C ARG A 395 17.30 34.74 -0.11
N ARG A 396 17.19 33.42 -0.22
CA ARG A 396 16.41 32.60 0.72
C ARG A 396 17.28 32.06 1.82
N SER A 397 18.58 31.86 1.56
CA SER A 397 19.42 31.19 2.53
C SER A 397 20.79 31.82 2.71
N MET A 398 21.18 31.96 3.97
CA MET A 398 22.38 32.65 4.42
C MET A 398 23.34 31.64 5.06
N GLN A 399 24.64 31.86 4.87
CA GLN A 399 25.68 31.01 5.48
C GLN A 399 25.65 31.12 7.01
N PHE A 400 25.86 30.01 7.72
CA PHE A 400 25.80 29.95 9.19
C PHE A 400 26.63 31.04 9.88
N GLN A 401 27.86 31.28 9.40
CA GLN A 401 28.74 32.31 9.94
C GLN A 401 28.16 33.73 9.77
N GLN A 402 27.51 34.00 8.65
CA GLN A 402 26.83 35.27 8.42
C GLN A 402 25.60 35.40 9.33
N VAL A 403 24.81 34.33 9.50
CA VAL A 403 23.65 34.31 10.41
C VAL A 403 24.09 34.64 11.83
N LEU A 404 25.15 34.00 12.34
CA LEU A 404 25.68 34.29 13.67
C LEU A 404 26.18 35.74 13.80
N ALA A 405 26.82 36.28 12.77
CA ALA A 405 27.28 37.67 12.77
C ALA A 405 26.09 38.65 12.81
N GLU A 406 25.01 38.38 12.08
CA GLU A 406 23.79 39.19 12.09
C GLU A 406 23.04 39.10 13.41
N VAL A 407 22.89 37.89 13.96
CA VAL A 407 22.30 37.70 15.30
C VAL A 407 23.13 38.43 16.35
N GLY A 408 24.46 38.29 16.29
CA GLY A 408 25.40 38.95 17.20
C GLY A 408 25.34 40.48 17.19
N GLN A 409 24.92 41.11 16.08
CA GLN A 409 24.70 42.56 16.01
C GLN A 409 23.45 43.01 16.79
N VAL A 410 22.42 42.16 16.89
CA VAL A 410 21.14 42.49 17.55
C VAL A 410 21.21 42.25 19.06
N LEU A 411 21.89 41.20 19.50
CA LEU A 411 21.89 40.75 20.90
C LEU A 411 22.31 41.80 21.94
N PRO A 412 23.32 42.68 21.71
CA PRO A 412 23.68 43.71 22.67
C PRO A 412 22.54 44.69 22.96
N SER A 413 21.70 44.99 21.97
CA SER A 413 20.52 45.86 22.14
C SER A 413 19.42 45.22 23.00
N LEU A 414 19.52 43.91 23.25
CA LEU A 414 18.62 43.11 24.06
C LEU A 414 19.20 42.78 25.45
N ASN A 415 20.37 43.33 25.80
CA ASN A 415 21.16 42.97 26.98
C ASN A 415 21.56 41.48 27.00
N LEU A 416 21.85 40.90 25.83
CA LEU A 416 22.33 39.54 25.66
C LEU A 416 23.76 39.54 25.08
N GLU A 417 24.54 38.50 25.39
CA GLU A 417 25.95 38.42 25.00
C GLU A 417 26.09 37.65 23.69
N ALA A 418 26.63 38.27 22.64
CA ALA A 418 26.76 37.65 21.32
C ALA A 418 27.47 36.29 21.34
N GLY A 419 28.57 36.18 22.10
CA GLY A 419 29.36 34.95 22.20
C GLY A 419 28.68 33.82 22.99
N LYS A 420 27.65 34.12 23.78
CA LYS A 420 26.94 33.16 24.63
C LYS A 420 25.56 32.81 24.08
N ASP A 421 24.85 33.79 23.54
CA ASP A 421 23.41 33.70 23.25
C ASP A 421 23.08 33.50 21.76
N ALA A 422 23.97 33.84 20.83
CA ALA A 422 23.65 33.78 19.39
C ALA A 422 23.28 32.37 18.91
N GLN A 423 24.15 31.40 19.19
CA GLN A 423 23.92 30.02 18.74
C GLN A 423 22.78 29.33 19.51
N PRO A 424 22.64 29.46 20.85
CA PRO A 424 21.49 28.89 21.55
C PRO A 424 20.15 29.52 21.14
N MET A 425 20.09 30.85 20.91
CA MET A 425 18.87 31.49 20.42
C MET A 425 18.50 30.99 19.03
N LEU A 426 19.47 30.89 18.12
CA LEU A 426 19.24 30.36 16.78
C LEU A 426 18.75 28.91 16.83
N ARG A 427 19.36 28.08 17.67
CA ARG A 427 18.93 26.70 17.89
C ARG A 427 17.51 26.63 18.42
N GLU A 428 17.15 27.48 19.39
CA GLU A 428 15.78 27.53 19.92
C GLU A 428 14.76 27.90 18.84
N ILE A 429 15.07 28.89 17.99
CA ILE A 429 14.20 29.30 16.88
C ILE A 429 14.01 28.16 15.87
N VAL A 430 15.07 27.43 15.53
CA VAL A 430 15.02 26.33 14.55
C VAL A 430 14.30 25.11 15.11
N GLU A 431 14.67 24.67 16.31
CA GLU A 431 14.16 23.42 16.88
C GLU A 431 12.74 23.55 17.44
N ARG A 432 12.34 24.74 17.92
CA ARG A 432 11.06 24.93 18.61
C ARG A 432 10.06 25.75 17.81
N SER A 433 10.47 26.93 17.34
CA SER A 433 9.56 27.80 16.58
C SER A 433 9.37 27.33 15.14
N GLY A 434 10.37 26.64 14.56
CA GLY A 434 10.32 26.15 13.19
C GLY A 434 10.18 27.26 12.14
N LEU A 435 10.50 28.51 12.49
CA LEU A 435 10.43 29.67 11.59
C LEU A 435 11.67 29.80 10.71
N LEU A 436 12.79 29.24 11.16
CA LEU A 436 14.03 29.03 10.41
C LEU A 436 14.32 27.54 10.27
N MET A 437 15.03 27.17 9.21
CA MET A 437 15.46 25.82 8.91
C MET A 437 16.95 25.79 8.59
N GLU A 438 17.61 24.72 9.03
CA GLU A 438 18.96 24.35 8.62
C GLU A 438 18.92 23.60 7.27
N ILE A 439 19.80 23.98 6.34
CA ILE A 439 20.01 23.33 5.05
C ILE A 439 21.47 22.88 4.98
N ASP A 440 21.75 21.88 4.13
CA ASP A 440 23.10 21.38 3.88
C ASP A 440 23.81 20.93 5.17
N GLY A 441 23.07 20.31 6.09
CA GLY A 441 23.63 19.82 7.36
C GLY A 441 24.00 20.94 8.36
N GLY A 442 23.40 22.13 8.22
CA GLY A 442 23.62 23.26 9.11
C GLY A 442 24.61 24.31 8.56
N GLU A 443 25.09 24.14 7.33
CA GLU A 443 25.96 25.14 6.69
C GLU A 443 25.21 26.42 6.32
N ARG A 444 23.92 26.31 6.01
CA ARG A 444 23.07 27.44 5.60
C ARG A 444 21.73 27.43 6.34
N TYR A 445 21.15 28.60 6.53
CA TYR A 445 19.84 28.78 7.16
C TYR A 445 18.91 29.55 6.25
N GLN A 446 17.62 29.18 6.26
CA GLN A 446 16.56 29.92 5.57
C GLN A 446 15.28 29.99 6.40
N PHE A 447 14.39 30.93 6.05
CA PHE A 447 13.03 30.89 6.56
C PHE A 447 12.29 29.64 6.09
N ALA A 448 11.48 29.06 6.98
CA ALA A 448 10.61 27.93 6.65
C ALA A 448 9.67 28.25 5.46
N HIS A 449 9.35 29.53 5.30
CA HIS A 449 8.63 30.03 4.14
C HIS A 449 9.11 31.41 3.71
N LEU A 450 9.12 31.68 2.40
CA LEU A 450 9.48 33.01 1.90
C LEU A 450 8.52 34.07 2.45
N THR A 451 7.20 33.87 2.41
CA THR A 451 6.28 34.92 2.90
C THR A 451 6.44 35.25 4.39
N LEU A 452 7.06 34.37 5.20
CA LEU A 452 7.45 34.72 6.57
C LEU A 452 8.60 35.73 6.58
N GLN A 453 9.63 35.53 5.74
CA GLN A 453 10.68 36.52 5.50
C GLN A 453 10.08 37.85 5.03
N GLU A 454 9.17 37.81 4.04
CA GLU A 454 8.52 39.00 3.48
C GLU A 454 7.68 39.75 4.54
N PHE A 455 6.98 39.01 5.40
CA PHE A 455 6.24 39.57 6.52
C PHE A 455 7.16 40.22 7.56
N PHE A 456 8.27 39.58 7.95
CA PHE A 456 9.21 40.16 8.90
C PHE A 456 9.87 41.43 8.36
N VAL A 457 10.15 41.50 7.05
CA VAL A 457 10.62 42.72 6.39
C VAL A 457 9.55 43.81 6.40
N ALA A 458 8.32 43.50 5.99
CA ALA A 458 7.21 44.46 6.00
C ALA A 458 6.94 44.99 7.42
N GLU A 459 7.07 44.12 8.43
CA GLU A 459 6.93 44.47 9.82
C GLU A 459 8.08 45.34 10.34
N LEU A 460 9.33 45.05 9.95
CA LEU A 460 10.49 45.87 10.31
C LEU A 460 10.36 47.30 9.77
N LEU A 461 9.89 47.44 8.53
CA LEU A 461 9.74 48.72 7.83
C LEU A 461 8.40 49.42 8.10
N ARG A 462 7.61 48.94 9.08
CA ARG A 462 6.28 49.46 9.38
C ARG A 462 6.26 50.97 9.64
N GLU A 463 7.29 51.48 10.30
CA GLU A 463 7.42 52.90 10.68
C GLU A 463 8.23 53.72 9.67
N ASN A 464 8.77 53.11 8.60
CA ASN A 464 9.63 53.76 7.62
C ASN A 464 9.19 53.50 6.17
N ALA A 465 8.08 54.12 5.78
CA ALA A 465 7.47 53.97 4.46
C ALA A 465 8.40 54.40 3.30
N ASP A 466 9.14 55.49 3.48
CA ASP A 466 10.08 55.99 2.47
C ASP A 466 11.19 54.99 2.17
N GLU A 467 11.67 54.33 3.22
CA GLU A 467 12.70 53.31 3.11
C GLU A 467 12.22 52.07 2.33
N LEU A 468 10.97 51.66 2.55
CA LEU A 468 10.32 50.58 1.80
C LEU A 468 10.14 50.95 0.33
N LEU A 469 9.66 52.18 0.05
CA LEU A 469 9.47 52.67 -1.31
C LEU A 469 10.77 52.74 -2.10
N ASN A 470 11.83 53.26 -1.50
CA ASN A 470 13.14 53.35 -2.15
C ASN A 470 13.69 51.96 -2.55
N ARG A 471 13.39 50.92 -1.77
CA ARG A 471 13.78 49.54 -2.12
C ARG A 471 12.86 48.93 -3.17
N PHE A 472 11.55 49.17 -3.07
CA PHE A 472 10.59 48.76 -4.06
C PHE A 472 10.90 49.35 -5.45
N GLU A 473 11.26 50.63 -5.54
CA GLU A 473 11.61 51.28 -6.81
C GLU A 473 12.86 50.68 -7.46
N ARG A 474 13.80 50.14 -6.67
CA ARG A 474 15.01 49.46 -7.18
C ARG A 474 14.71 48.06 -7.72
N ASP A 475 13.83 47.31 -7.06
CA ASP A 475 13.45 45.95 -7.47
C ASP A 475 11.97 45.68 -7.15
N ARG A 476 11.08 46.12 -8.04
CA ARG A 476 9.63 46.03 -7.82
C ARG A 476 9.15 44.59 -7.67
N ALA A 477 9.71 43.66 -8.44
CA ALA A 477 9.28 42.27 -8.46
C ALA A 477 9.54 41.57 -7.11
N SER A 478 10.71 41.82 -6.51
CA SER A 478 11.07 41.20 -5.23
C SER A 478 10.42 41.85 -4.01
N TRP A 479 9.97 43.10 -4.12
CA TRP A 479 9.46 43.89 -3.00
C TRP A 479 7.93 44.07 -2.98
N ARG A 480 7.23 43.68 -4.06
CA ARG A 480 5.78 43.80 -4.21
C ARG A 480 4.99 43.19 -3.05
N GLU A 481 5.34 41.99 -2.58
CA GLU A 481 4.60 41.35 -1.47
C GLU A 481 4.78 42.11 -0.15
N MET A 482 5.98 42.64 0.14
CA MET A 482 6.20 43.42 1.37
C MET A 482 5.36 44.70 1.38
N VAL A 483 5.23 45.39 0.23
CA VAL A 483 4.38 46.59 0.10
C VAL A 483 2.92 46.26 0.39
N LYS A 484 2.39 45.15 -0.14
CA LYS A 484 1.01 44.71 0.16
C LYS A 484 0.81 44.33 1.62
N LEU A 485 1.72 43.54 2.18
CA LEU A 485 1.68 43.15 3.60
C LEU A 485 1.76 44.37 4.52
N TRP A 486 2.63 45.34 4.19
CA TRP A 486 2.77 46.60 4.93
C TRP A 486 1.44 47.36 4.99
N CYS A 487 0.70 47.44 3.87
CA CYS A 487 -0.61 48.11 3.84
C CYS A 487 -1.63 47.47 4.80
N GLY A 488 -1.51 46.16 5.05
CA GLY A 488 -2.33 45.45 6.02
C GLY A 488 -1.83 45.55 7.47
N LEU A 489 -0.62 46.07 7.70
CA LEU A 489 0.00 46.22 9.03
C LEU A 489 -0.13 47.64 9.60
N VAL A 490 -0.30 48.65 8.74
CA VAL A 490 -0.39 50.07 9.12
C VAL A 490 -1.84 50.55 9.07
N GLY A 491 -2.17 51.52 9.92
CA GLY A 491 -3.50 52.13 9.97
C GLY A 491 -3.87 52.83 8.67
N ASP A 492 -3.11 53.84 8.26
CA ASP A 492 -3.33 54.61 7.02
C ASP A 492 -2.20 54.36 6.01
N SER A 493 -2.57 53.87 4.83
CA SER A 493 -1.64 53.55 3.74
C SER A 493 -1.70 54.52 2.56
N THR A 494 -2.45 55.63 2.68
CA THR A 494 -2.73 56.57 1.57
C THR A 494 -1.46 57.08 0.91
N GLY A 495 -0.51 57.60 1.70
CA GLY A 495 0.73 58.17 1.16
C GLY A 495 1.60 57.16 0.41
N LEU A 496 1.71 55.93 0.93
CA LEU A 496 2.46 54.85 0.29
C LEU A 496 1.79 54.45 -1.03
N ILE A 497 0.48 54.19 -1.00
CA ILE A 497 -0.28 53.74 -2.19
C ILE A 497 -0.23 54.79 -3.29
N ALA A 498 -0.33 56.08 -2.96
CA ALA A 498 -0.23 57.17 -3.93
C ALA A 498 1.12 57.17 -4.68
N ARG A 499 2.22 56.90 -3.97
CA ARG A 499 3.56 56.82 -4.57
C ARG A 499 3.78 55.52 -5.36
N VAL A 500 3.30 54.39 -4.83
CA VAL A 500 3.34 53.12 -5.58
C VAL A 500 2.56 53.26 -6.88
N TYR A 501 1.39 53.90 -6.85
CA TYR A 501 0.53 54.10 -8.02
C TYR A 501 1.24 54.83 -9.18
N GLN A 502 2.11 55.80 -8.87
CA GLN A 502 2.91 56.51 -9.87
C GLN A 502 3.96 55.64 -10.56
N SER A 503 4.40 54.55 -9.91
CA SER A 503 5.50 53.71 -10.38
C SER A 503 5.06 52.31 -10.85
N ASP A 504 4.02 51.76 -10.25
CA ASP A 504 3.40 50.47 -10.54
C ASP A 504 1.92 50.51 -10.11
N ALA A 505 1.07 50.92 -11.05
CA ALA A 505 -0.36 51.09 -10.81
C ALA A 505 -1.07 49.77 -10.43
N ILE A 506 -0.62 48.63 -10.96
CA ILE A 506 -1.25 47.33 -10.66
C ILE A 506 -0.97 46.94 -9.20
N THR A 507 0.28 47.08 -8.76
CA THR A 507 0.62 46.83 -7.35
C THR A 507 -0.15 47.75 -6.41
N ALA A 508 -0.31 49.04 -6.76
CA ALA A 508 -1.12 49.96 -5.98
C ALA A 508 -2.60 49.55 -5.90
N PHE A 509 -3.16 49.02 -7.00
CA PHE A 509 -4.51 48.49 -7.01
C PHE A 509 -4.66 47.27 -6.09
N GLU A 510 -3.69 46.36 -6.08
CA GLU A 510 -3.67 45.23 -5.15
C GLU A 510 -3.52 45.68 -3.69
N CYS A 511 -2.73 46.72 -3.41
CA CYS A 511 -2.59 47.27 -2.06
C CYS A 511 -3.91 47.75 -1.47
N LEU A 512 -4.86 48.24 -2.29
CA LEU A 512 -6.20 48.59 -1.81
C LEU A 512 -6.88 47.42 -1.11
N ALA A 513 -6.59 46.19 -1.55
CA ALA A 513 -7.21 44.98 -1.06
C ALA A 513 -6.81 44.69 0.41
N ASP A 514 -5.54 44.92 0.76
CA ASP A 514 -4.98 44.68 2.08
C ASP A 514 -5.01 45.93 3.00
N ALA A 515 -5.18 47.13 2.43
CA ALA A 515 -5.20 48.39 3.18
C ALA A 515 -6.30 48.47 4.25
N GLN A 516 -5.90 48.84 5.48
CA GLN A 516 -6.85 49.06 6.57
C GLN A 516 -7.66 50.36 6.37
N GLN A 517 -6.96 51.47 6.10
CA GLN A 517 -7.51 52.77 5.72
C GLN A 517 -6.75 53.33 4.51
N VAL A 518 -7.50 53.97 3.61
CA VAL A 518 -6.98 54.73 2.47
C VAL A 518 -8.01 55.80 2.10
N GLU A 519 -7.54 56.96 1.64
CA GLU A 519 -8.40 58.03 1.15
C GLU A 519 -9.30 57.53 0.01
N GLN A 520 -10.61 57.81 0.11
CA GLN A 520 -11.60 57.33 -0.84
C GLN A 520 -11.37 57.89 -2.26
N SER A 521 -10.96 59.15 -2.38
CA SER A 521 -10.65 59.80 -3.66
C SER A 521 -9.57 59.05 -4.44
N LEU A 522 -8.47 58.69 -3.78
CA LEU A 522 -7.35 57.93 -4.35
C LEU A 522 -7.80 56.51 -4.73
N ALA A 523 -8.53 55.83 -3.85
CA ALA A 523 -9.04 54.49 -4.14
C ALA A 523 -9.97 54.48 -5.35
N ASP A 524 -10.90 55.44 -5.44
CA ASP A 524 -11.84 55.57 -6.55
C ASP A 524 -11.12 55.93 -7.85
N GLN A 525 -10.10 56.79 -7.80
CA GLN A 525 -9.24 57.10 -8.94
C GLN A 525 -8.58 55.83 -9.51
N ILE A 526 -7.92 55.04 -8.66
CA ILE A 526 -7.24 53.80 -9.06
C ILE A 526 -8.25 52.80 -9.64
N VAL A 527 -9.36 52.55 -8.93
CA VAL A 527 -10.39 51.61 -9.37
C VAL A 527 -10.97 52.02 -10.73
N ASN A 528 -11.31 53.30 -10.91
CA ASN A 528 -11.92 53.77 -12.14
C ASN A 528 -10.99 53.72 -13.35
N GLU A 529 -9.68 53.92 -13.16
CA GLU A 529 -8.69 53.68 -14.22
C GLU A 529 -8.73 52.21 -14.68
N PHE A 530 -8.69 51.27 -13.73
CA PHE A 530 -8.63 49.84 -14.07
C PHE A 530 -9.95 49.27 -14.60
N LYS A 531 -11.10 49.91 -14.37
CA LYS A 531 -12.39 49.48 -14.96
C LYS A 531 -12.32 49.39 -16.48
N GLY A 532 -11.62 50.32 -17.13
CA GLY A 532 -11.41 50.31 -18.58
C GLY A 532 -10.52 49.16 -19.07
N ARG A 533 -9.64 48.67 -18.19
CA ARG A 533 -8.48 47.82 -18.45
C ARG A 533 -8.66 46.37 -17.97
N LEU A 534 -9.88 46.00 -17.58
CA LEU A 534 -10.21 44.71 -16.97
C LEU A 534 -9.71 43.49 -17.77
N THR A 535 -9.67 43.59 -19.11
CA THR A 535 -9.28 42.50 -20.03
C THR A 535 -7.79 42.48 -20.38
N GLU A 536 -6.99 43.45 -19.93
CA GLU A 536 -5.58 43.58 -20.35
C GLU A 536 -4.68 42.47 -19.77
N SER A 537 -4.95 41.98 -18.56
CA SER A 537 -4.14 40.92 -17.95
C SER A 537 -4.84 40.18 -16.80
N ASP A 538 -4.42 38.93 -16.56
CA ASP A 538 -4.85 38.13 -15.41
C ASP A 538 -4.51 38.79 -14.06
N ALA A 539 -3.42 39.57 -13.99
CA ALA A 539 -3.05 40.31 -12.78
C ALA A 539 -4.10 41.38 -12.41
N ILE A 540 -4.69 42.03 -13.41
CA ILE A 540 -5.77 43.00 -13.20
C ILE A 540 -7.04 42.28 -12.71
N VAL A 541 -7.39 41.14 -13.32
CA VAL A 541 -8.52 40.30 -12.88
C VAL A 541 -8.35 39.86 -11.41
N GLN A 542 -7.14 39.46 -11.02
CA GLN A 542 -6.80 39.11 -9.63
C GLN A 542 -6.90 40.31 -8.69
N ALA A 543 -6.42 41.50 -9.09
CA ALA A 543 -6.55 42.71 -8.29
C ALA A 543 -8.03 43.10 -8.08
N PHE A 544 -8.85 43.01 -9.12
CA PHE A 544 -10.30 43.19 -9.03
C PHE A 544 -10.94 42.21 -8.04
N ALA A 545 -10.62 40.92 -8.16
CA ALA A 545 -11.11 39.89 -7.24
C ALA A 545 -10.70 40.16 -5.79
N ALA A 546 -9.44 40.54 -5.59
CA ALA A 546 -8.89 40.86 -4.28
C ALA A 546 -9.64 42.04 -3.65
N VAL A 547 -9.89 43.13 -4.38
CA VAL A 547 -10.63 44.28 -3.84
C VAL A 547 -12.11 43.94 -3.62
N ALA A 548 -12.74 43.23 -4.56
CA ALA A 548 -14.15 42.83 -4.48
C ALA A 548 -14.45 41.80 -3.37
N SER A 549 -13.46 41.02 -2.93
CA SER A 549 -13.61 40.07 -1.81
C SER A 549 -13.89 40.74 -0.46
N ASN A 550 -13.65 42.06 -0.35
CA ASN A 550 -13.90 42.83 0.86
C ASN A 550 -15.36 43.30 0.91
N THR A 551 -16.10 42.93 1.95
CA THR A 551 -17.53 43.25 2.09
C THR A 551 -17.82 44.70 2.50
N ARG A 552 -16.79 45.54 2.68
CA ARG A 552 -16.94 46.99 2.91
C ARG A 552 -17.39 47.72 1.64
N SER A 553 -17.88 48.96 1.78
CA SER A 553 -18.45 49.78 0.70
C SER A 553 -17.62 49.79 -0.60
N ARG A 554 -16.29 49.95 -0.53
CA ARG A 554 -15.42 49.92 -1.72
C ARG A 554 -15.45 48.57 -2.44
N GLY A 555 -15.31 47.47 -1.71
CA GLY A 555 -15.31 46.15 -2.33
C GLY A 555 -16.69 45.76 -2.86
N GLN A 556 -17.78 46.19 -2.21
CA GLN A 556 -19.15 46.08 -2.73
C GLN A 556 -19.30 46.82 -4.07
N SER A 557 -18.83 48.06 -4.18
CA SER A 557 -18.90 48.81 -5.43
C SER A 557 -18.12 48.14 -6.58
N VAL A 558 -16.94 47.59 -6.29
CA VAL A 558 -16.16 46.83 -7.26
C VAL A 558 -16.86 45.52 -7.65
N PHE A 559 -17.45 44.83 -6.68
CA PHE A 559 -18.23 43.61 -6.92
C PHE A 559 -19.43 43.89 -7.83
N GLU A 560 -20.20 44.95 -7.56
CA GLU A 560 -21.34 45.37 -8.37
C GLU A 560 -20.92 45.71 -9.79
N PHE A 561 -19.80 46.41 -9.97
CA PHE A 561 -19.23 46.66 -11.29
C PHE A 561 -18.94 45.37 -12.06
N LEU A 562 -18.35 44.36 -11.42
CA LEU A 562 -18.08 43.06 -12.05
C LEU A 562 -19.39 42.33 -12.39
N ALA A 563 -20.37 42.35 -11.49
CA ALA A 563 -21.67 41.72 -11.71
C ALA A 563 -22.44 42.35 -12.89
N GLU A 564 -22.41 43.68 -13.02
CA GLU A 564 -23.01 44.38 -14.16
C GLU A 564 -22.22 44.14 -15.46
N THR A 565 -20.88 44.10 -15.38
CA THR A 565 -20.03 43.79 -16.54
C THR A 565 -20.31 42.38 -17.09
N LEU A 566 -20.62 41.41 -16.22
CA LEU A 566 -20.98 40.04 -16.62
C LEU A 566 -22.29 39.97 -17.43
N LYS A 567 -23.24 40.88 -17.16
CA LYS A 567 -24.53 41.00 -17.88
C LYS A 567 -24.40 41.73 -19.22
N GLY A 568 -23.26 42.37 -19.48
CA GLY A 568 -23.00 43.11 -20.71
C GLY A 568 -22.96 42.23 -21.95
N GLN A 569 -22.69 42.84 -23.11
CA GLN A 569 -22.62 42.13 -24.40
C GLN A 569 -21.18 41.75 -24.81
N ASP A 570 -20.16 42.42 -24.28
CA ASP A 570 -18.75 42.19 -24.62
C ASP A 570 -18.24 40.87 -24.00
N SER A 571 -17.97 39.87 -24.87
CA SER A 571 -17.56 38.53 -24.47
C SER A 571 -16.29 38.51 -23.61
N ASP A 572 -15.26 39.28 -23.97
CA ASP A 572 -13.97 39.23 -23.27
C ASP A 572 -14.09 39.86 -21.88
N ARG A 573 -14.82 40.98 -21.79
CA ARG A 573 -15.13 41.61 -20.50
C ARG A 573 -15.98 40.72 -19.60
N ARG A 574 -16.94 39.98 -20.16
CA ARG A 574 -17.74 39.00 -19.39
C ARG A 574 -16.88 37.87 -18.84
N ILE A 575 -15.97 37.32 -19.63
CA ILE A 575 -15.04 36.27 -19.19
C ILE A 575 -14.15 36.80 -18.07
N ALA A 576 -13.58 38.00 -18.23
CA ALA A 576 -12.74 38.63 -17.21
C ALA A 576 -13.53 38.90 -15.91
N ALA A 577 -14.76 39.40 -16.01
CA ALA A 577 -15.65 39.62 -14.88
C ALA A 577 -16.04 38.32 -14.17
N ALA A 578 -16.38 37.27 -14.92
CA ALA A 578 -16.71 35.96 -14.36
C ALA A 578 -15.51 35.36 -13.60
N ASN A 579 -14.31 35.45 -14.17
CA ASN A 579 -13.08 35.02 -13.50
C ASN A 579 -12.83 35.82 -12.21
N ALA A 580 -12.93 37.15 -12.26
CA ALA A 580 -12.76 38.01 -11.08
C ALA A 580 -13.77 37.66 -9.97
N LEU A 581 -15.06 37.53 -10.33
CA LEU A 581 -16.13 37.14 -9.39
C LEU A 581 -15.84 35.79 -8.74
N SER A 582 -15.41 34.78 -9.50
CA SER A 582 -15.09 33.45 -8.93
C SER A 582 -13.93 33.49 -7.94
N LEU A 583 -12.94 34.36 -8.18
CA LEU A 583 -11.77 34.53 -7.33
C LEU A 583 -12.07 35.33 -6.05
N THR A 584 -13.22 36.02 -5.96
CA THR A 584 -13.63 36.68 -4.70
C THR A 584 -13.89 35.69 -3.57
N ASN A 585 -14.18 34.42 -3.90
CA ASN A 585 -14.61 33.38 -2.96
C ASN A 585 -15.82 33.78 -2.09
N LEU A 586 -16.70 34.66 -2.60
CA LEU A 586 -17.93 35.07 -1.91
C LEU A 586 -19.13 34.19 -2.33
N PRO A 587 -20.00 33.75 -1.40
CA PRO A 587 -21.20 32.97 -1.75
C PRO A 587 -22.14 33.68 -2.73
N ILE A 588 -22.27 35.00 -2.63
CA ILE A 588 -23.09 35.80 -3.55
C ILE A 588 -22.53 35.81 -4.99
N ALA A 589 -21.22 35.65 -5.17
CA ALA A 589 -20.63 35.52 -6.50
C ALA A 589 -21.12 34.25 -7.21
N ALA A 590 -21.28 33.14 -6.49
CA ALA A 590 -21.82 31.90 -7.06
C ALA A 590 -23.26 32.08 -7.56
N GLN A 591 -24.09 32.85 -6.85
CA GLN A 591 -25.43 33.19 -7.31
C GLN A 591 -25.39 34.02 -8.60
N VAL A 592 -24.60 35.10 -8.62
CA VAL A 592 -24.47 35.98 -9.81
C VAL A 592 -24.01 35.20 -11.04
N LEU A 593 -23.06 34.27 -10.87
CA LEU A 593 -22.57 33.41 -11.94
C LEU A 593 -23.64 32.42 -12.42
N VAL A 594 -24.42 31.82 -11.53
CA VAL A 594 -25.53 30.92 -11.90
C VAL A 594 -26.66 31.68 -12.60
N ASP A 595 -26.98 32.90 -12.18
CA ASP A 595 -28.00 33.73 -12.84
C ASP A 595 -27.60 34.10 -14.28
N ASN A 596 -26.30 34.07 -14.58
CA ASN A 596 -25.73 34.33 -15.91
C ASN A 596 -25.09 33.08 -16.53
N TYR A 597 -25.63 31.89 -16.21
CA TYR A 597 -25.05 30.61 -16.60
C TYR A 597 -24.88 30.50 -18.13
N SER A 598 -23.65 30.20 -18.55
CA SER A 598 -23.26 30.05 -19.94
C SER A 598 -21.94 29.27 -20.04
N ALA A 599 -21.56 28.82 -21.24
CA ALA A 599 -20.32 28.06 -21.45
C ALA A 599 -19.06 28.75 -20.87
N GLN A 600 -19.02 30.08 -20.93
CA GLN A 600 -17.92 30.91 -20.43
C GLN A 600 -17.86 30.99 -18.90
N VAL A 601 -19.00 30.85 -18.22
CA VAL A 601 -19.15 30.99 -16.76
C VAL A 601 -18.91 29.68 -16.02
N ARG A 602 -19.05 28.53 -16.69
CA ARG A 602 -18.90 27.20 -16.09
C ARG A 602 -17.56 26.98 -15.40
N SER A 603 -16.44 27.33 -16.05
CA SER A 603 -15.10 27.15 -15.46
C SER A 603 -14.87 28.02 -14.22
N PRO A 604 -15.20 29.34 -14.24
CA PRO A 604 -15.23 30.16 -13.03
C PRO A 604 -16.11 29.56 -11.92
N LEU A 605 -17.31 29.07 -12.24
CA LEU A 605 -18.24 28.52 -11.26
C LEU A 605 -17.72 27.22 -10.62
N ILE A 606 -17.15 26.31 -11.41
CA ILE A 606 -16.52 25.07 -10.90
C ILE A 606 -15.34 25.40 -9.96
N ARG A 607 -14.55 26.44 -10.29
CA ARG A 607 -13.40 26.86 -9.48
C ARG A 607 -13.79 27.25 -8.05
N MET A 608 -15.00 27.76 -7.85
CA MET A 608 -15.51 28.14 -6.53
C MET A 608 -15.73 26.94 -5.59
N GLY A 609 -15.75 25.70 -6.10
CA GLY A 609 -15.81 24.50 -5.28
C GLY A 609 -17.12 24.36 -4.50
N ASP A 610 -17.03 23.98 -3.22
CA ASP A 610 -18.19 23.72 -2.35
C ASP A 610 -19.11 24.94 -2.21
N LEU A 611 -18.58 26.16 -2.35
CA LEU A 611 -19.36 27.41 -2.32
C LEU A 611 -20.44 27.48 -3.41
N ALA A 612 -20.18 26.89 -4.58
CA ALA A 612 -21.11 26.92 -5.71
C ALA A 612 -22.10 25.74 -5.72
N VAL A 613 -21.81 24.66 -4.98
CA VAL A 613 -22.60 23.42 -4.99
C VAL A 613 -24.09 23.66 -4.73
N PRO A 614 -24.52 24.44 -3.71
CA PRO A 614 -25.95 24.66 -3.47
C PRO A 614 -26.66 25.34 -4.66
N LYS A 615 -25.98 26.26 -5.33
CA LYS A 615 -26.54 27.04 -6.45
C LYS A 615 -26.55 26.25 -7.75
N ILE A 616 -25.51 25.47 -8.02
CA ILE A 616 -25.49 24.54 -9.16
C ILE A 616 -26.55 23.46 -8.99
N LYS A 617 -26.77 22.95 -7.76
CA LYS A 617 -27.85 22.00 -7.49
C LYS A 617 -29.23 22.59 -7.82
N GLN A 618 -29.50 23.82 -7.38
CA GLN A 618 -30.75 24.51 -7.72
C GLN A 618 -30.92 24.67 -9.24
N LEU A 619 -29.84 25.03 -9.95
CA LEU A 619 -29.84 25.11 -11.41
C LEU A 619 -30.15 23.73 -12.05
N ALA A 620 -29.54 22.66 -11.56
CA ALA A 620 -29.80 21.29 -12.02
C ALA A 620 -31.27 20.87 -11.81
N GLU A 621 -31.91 21.29 -10.72
CA GLU A 621 -33.33 21.03 -10.43
C GLU A 621 -34.27 21.69 -11.47
N THR A 622 -33.82 22.73 -12.19
CA THR A 622 -34.59 23.34 -13.30
C THR A 622 -34.51 22.54 -14.62
N GLY A 623 -33.68 21.50 -14.67
CA GLY A 623 -33.47 20.66 -15.86
C GLY A 623 -32.18 20.93 -16.62
N GLU A 624 -31.34 21.88 -16.19
CA GLU A 624 -30.05 22.18 -16.83
C GLU A 624 -29.06 21.02 -16.66
N GLN A 625 -28.75 20.34 -17.75
CA GLN A 625 -27.94 19.12 -17.72
C GLN A 625 -26.47 19.39 -17.43
N ASN A 626 -25.92 20.52 -17.90
CA ASN A 626 -24.51 20.85 -17.67
C ASN A 626 -24.22 21.12 -16.20
N ALA A 627 -25.22 21.50 -15.40
CA ALA A 627 -25.08 21.68 -13.97
C ALA A 627 -24.66 20.38 -13.26
N LEU A 628 -25.15 19.20 -13.71
CA LEU A 628 -24.72 17.91 -13.17
C LEU A 628 -23.25 17.62 -13.51
N ASN A 629 -22.82 17.97 -14.72
CA ASN A 629 -21.42 17.85 -15.14
C ASN A 629 -20.52 18.77 -14.31
N ASP A 630 -21.01 19.96 -13.97
CA ASP A 630 -20.26 20.92 -13.17
C ASP A 630 -20.14 20.47 -11.70
N LEU A 631 -21.20 19.89 -11.11
CA LEU A 631 -21.13 19.21 -9.80
C LEU A 631 -20.12 18.06 -9.81
N PHE A 632 -20.14 17.23 -10.86
CA PHE A 632 -19.18 16.15 -11.03
C PHE A 632 -17.74 16.67 -11.09
N ARG A 633 -17.49 17.76 -11.82
CA ARG A 633 -16.17 18.38 -11.93
C ARG A 633 -15.68 19.04 -10.64
N ILE A 634 -16.57 19.52 -9.77
CA ILE A 634 -16.22 19.96 -8.41
C ILE A 634 -15.72 18.76 -7.59
N GLY A 635 -16.40 17.62 -7.69
CA GLY A 635 -15.88 16.32 -7.24
C GLY A 635 -15.65 16.21 -5.73
N THR A 636 -16.33 17.03 -4.92
CA THR A 636 -16.28 16.98 -3.46
C THR A 636 -17.37 16.07 -2.88
N GLY A 637 -17.26 15.72 -1.60
CA GLY A 637 -18.33 14.99 -0.89
C GLY A 637 -19.67 15.74 -0.88
N GLN A 638 -19.66 17.08 -0.83
CA GLN A 638 -20.89 17.87 -0.92
C GLN A 638 -21.49 17.84 -2.33
N ALA A 639 -20.66 17.95 -3.37
CA ALA A 639 -21.13 17.83 -4.75
C ALA A 639 -21.69 16.43 -5.05
N ALA A 640 -21.05 15.38 -4.53
CA ALA A 640 -21.57 14.02 -4.62
C ALA A 640 -22.94 13.89 -3.92
N LYS A 641 -23.09 14.41 -2.69
CA LYS A 641 -24.40 14.47 -2.00
C LYS A 641 -25.45 15.24 -2.80
N ALA A 642 -25.07 16.32 -3.49
CA ALA A 642 -25.96 17.10 -4.33
C ALA A 642 -26.42 16.34 -5.59
N LEU A 643 -25.63 15.37 -6.08
CA LEU A 643 -26.00 14.49 -7.19
C LEU A 643 -26.98 13.36 -6.78
N VAL A 644 -26.95 12.90 -5.53
CA VAL A 644 -27.75 11.76 -5.04
C VAL A 644 -29.26 11.87 -5.35
N PRO A 645 -29.95 13.01 -5.12
CA PRO A 645 -31.37 13.14 -5.43
C PRO A 645 -31.71 12.84 -6.91
N PHE A 646 -30.77 13.10 -7.83
CA PHE A 646 -31.00 12.92 -9.25
C PHE A 646 -31.03 11.45 -9.68
N LEU A 647 -30.54 10.50 -8.86
CA LEU A 647 -30.69 9.06 -9.11
C LEU A 647 -32.16 8.60 -9.15
N TRP A 648 -33.05 9.32 -8.47
CA TRP A 648 -34.50 9.05 -8.46
C TRP A 648 -35.30 10.08 -9.26
N HIS A 649 -34.64 10.88 -10.10
CA HIS A 649 -35.31 11.86 -10.93
C HIS A 649 -36.08 11.20 -12.08
N ASN A 650 -37.26 11.73 -12.43
CA ASN A 650 -38.12 11.16 -13.48
C ASN A 650 -37.54 11.33 -14.90
N ASN A 651 -36.68 12.33 -15.09
CA ASN A 651 -35.96 12.51 -16.35
C ASN A 651 -34.80 11.50 -16.47
N ALA A 652 -34.93 10.56 -17.41
CA ALA A 652 -33.96 9.49 -17.65
C ALA A 652 -32.56 10.02 -17.98
N GLU A 653 -32.43 11.17 -18.64
CA GLU A 653 -31.13 11.75 -18.98
C GLU A 653 -30.41 12.30 -17.74
N LEU A 654 -31.13 13.03 -16.87
CA LEU A 654 -30.56 13.56 -15.62
C LEU A 654 -30.20 12.41 -14.66
N SER A 655 -31.07 11.40 -14.56
CA SER A 655 -30.81 10.20 -13.76
C SER A 655 -29.61 9.41 -14.30
N GLY A 656 -29.51 9.24 -15.62
CA GLY A 656 -28.36 8.61 -16.28
C GLY A 656 -27.05 9.36 -16.04
N ARG A 657 -27.02 10.70 -16.21
CA ARG A 657 -25.82 11.52 -15.92
C ARG A 657 -25.40 11.40 -14.46
N ALA A 658 -26.33 11.56 -13.53
CA ALA A 658 -26.05 11.44 -12.10
C ALA A 658 -25.48 10.06 -11.73
N THR A 659 -26.00 9.00 -12.37
CA THR A 659 -25.52 7.62 -12.21
C THR A 659 -24.05 7.49 -12.60
N TRP A 660 -23.70 7.87 -13.84
CA TRP A 660 -22.33 7.75 -14.34
C TRP A 660 -21.34 8.63 -13.55
N HIS A 661 -21.76 9.83 -13.15
CA HIS A 661 -20.95 10.72 -12.33
C HIS A 661 -20.67 10.12 -10.94
N LEU A 662 -21.71 9.65 -10.24
CA LEU A 662 -21.55 9.05 -8.91
C LEU A 662 -20.78 7.71 -8.96
N ALA A 663 -20.99 6.90 -10.00
CA ALA A 663 -20.21 5.68 -10.23
C ALA A 663 -18.71 5.96 -10.36
N THR A 664 -18.35 7.09 -10.96
CA THR A 664 -16.95 7.53 -11.08
C THR A 664 -16.43 8.09 -9.76
N LEU A 665 -17.22 8.92 -9.07
CA LEU A 665 -16.80 9.59 -7.84
C LEU A 665 -16.64 8.63 -6.65
N ILE A 666 -17.41 7.55 -6.57
CA ILE A 666 -17.39 6.65 -5.42
C ILE A 666 -16.07 5.89 -5.24
N ALA A 667 -15.26 5.78 -6.30
CA ALA A 667 -13.91 5.23 -6.21
C ALA A 667 -12.98 6.03 -5.26
N ASN A 668 -13.36 7.27 -4.93
CA ASN A 668 -12.68 8.09 -3.93
C ASN A 668 -13.19 7.75 -2.51
N PRO A 669 -12.35 7.23 -1.59
CA PRO A 669 -12.76 6.88 -0.23
C PRO A 669 -13.42 8.03 0.56
N GLU A 670 -13.03 9.29 0.34
CA GLU A 670 -13.66 10.44 1.00
C GLU A 670 -15.09 10.68 0.53
N ILE A 671 -15.35 10.47 -0.76
CA ILE A 671 -16.69 10.59 -1.32
C ILE A 671 -17.55 9.42 -0.85
N GLU A 672 -17.01 8.20 -0.83
CA GLU A 672 -17.69 7.04 -0.24
C GLU A 672 -18.12 7.34 1.20
N ASN A 673 -17.21 7.88 2.03
CA ASN A 673 -17.50 8.27 3.41
C ASN A 673 -18.57 9.36 3.48
N ALA A 674 -18.50 10.39 2.63
CA ALA A 674 -19.51 11.43 2.58
C ALA A 674 -20.90 10.85 2.25
N LEU A 675 -20.99 9.91 1.31
CA LEU A 675 -22.24 9.27 0.92
C LEU A 675 -22.84 8.40 2.04
N ARG A 676 -22.03 7.86 2.96
CA ARG A 676 -22.53 7.13 4.15
C ARG A 676 -23.37 8.03 5.07
N ASP A 677 -23.02 9.31 5.15
CA ASP A 677 -23.73 10.31 5.96
C ASP A 677 -24.86 11.02 5.19
N CYS A 678 -25.21 10.55 3.98
CA CYS A 678 -26.32 11.12 3.24
C CYS A 678 -27.66 10.79 3.92
N SER A 679 -28.65 11.68 3.77
CA SER A 679 -30.02 11.41 4.19
C SER A 679 -30.86 11.05 2.97
N LEU A 680 -31.58 9.94 3.04
CA LEU A 680 -32.52 9.50 2.01
C LEU A 680 -33.96 9.61 2.54
N GLN A 681 -34.90 9.89 1.64
CA GLN A 681 -36.33 9.91 1.95
C GLN A 681 -36.87 8.48 2.08
N ALA A 682 -37.94 8.29 2.86
CA ALA A 682 -38.55 6.97 3.09
C ALA A 682 -39.01 6.27 1.79
N ALA A 683 -39.41 7.02 0.77
CA ALA A 683 -39.77 6.47 -0.54
C ALA A 683 -38.57 5.87 -1.28
N GLN A 684 -37.38 6.48 -1.15
CA GLN A 684 -36.15 6.00 -1.79
C GLN A 684 -35.65 4.69 -1.17
N LEU A 685 -35.86 4.51 0.14
CA LEU A 685 -35.49 3.28 0.87
C LEU A 685 -36.39 2.08 0.56
N LYS A 686 -37.58 2.31 0.00
CA LYS A 686 -38.58 1.25 -0.31
C LYS A 686 -38.56 0.80 -1.77
N ASP A 687 -37.66 1.34 -2.60
CA ASP A 687 -37.58 0.99 -4.01
C ASP A 687 -37.14 -0.48 -4.16
N GLN A 688 -37.99 -1.32 -4.74
CA GLN A 688 -37.72 -2.76 -4.90
C GLN A 688 -36.74 -3.07 -6.03
N ARG A 689 -36.37 -2.09 -6.86
CA ARG A 689 -35.44 -2.25 -7.99
C ARG A 689 -33.97 -2.08 -7.58
N LEU A 690 -33.68 -2.11 -6.30
CA LEU A 690 -32.35 -1.82 -5.77
C LEU A 690 -31.46 -3.07 -5.70
N LEU A 691 -30.21 -2.93 -6.12
CA LEU A 691 -29.17 -3.97 -6.00
C LEU A 691 -28.31 -3.77 -4.75
N ASP A 692 -28.91 -3.47 -3.60
CA ASP A 692 -28.20 -3.09 -2.36
C ASP A 692 -27.17 -4.14 -1.90
N TRP A 693 -27.40 -5.40 -2.25
CA TRP A 693 -26.48 -6.51 -2.00
C TRP A 693 -25.11 -6.36 -2.70
N VAL A 694 -24.99 -5.51 -3.72
CA VAL A 694 -23.73 -5.20 -4.42
C VAL A 694 -22.69 -4.61 -3.48
N TRP A 695 -23.11 -3.86 -2.46
CA TRP A 695 -22.18 -3.25 -1.51
C TRP A 695 -22.14 -3.96 -0.14
N GLU A 696 -23.05 -4.91 0.08
CA GLU A 696 -23.23 -5.62 1.34
C GLU A 696 -21.97 -6.33 1.88
N PRO A 697 -21.13 -6.99 1.05
CA PRO A 697 -19.90 -7.63 1.51
C PRO A 697 -18.85 -6.68 2.09
N PHE A 698 -19.01 -5.37 1.90
CA PHE A 698 -18.06 -4.34 2.33
C PHE A 698 -18.51 -3.59 3.58
N TYR A 699 -19.59 -4.02 4.24
CA TYR A 699 -20.00 -3.50 5.55
C TYR A 699 -19.06 -3.93 6.68
N GLU A 700 -18.94 -3.06 7.71
CA GLU A 700 -18.26 -3.39 8.96
C GLU A 700 -18.89 -4.62 9.62
N ALA A 701 -18.04 -5.48 10.20
CA ALA A 701 -18.45 -6.75 10.82
C ALA A 701 -19.55 -6.60 11.89
N ARG A 702 -19.59 -5.46 12.61
CA ARG A 702 -20.64 -5.16 13.61
C ARG A 702 -22.07 -5.19 13.06
N TYR A 703 -22.25 -5.04 11.75
CA TYR A 703 -23.56 -5.05 11.10
C TYR A 703 -23.88 -6.39 10.40
N ARG A 704 -22.94 -7.35 10.33
CA ARG A 704 -23.17 -8.69 9.73
C ARG A 704 -23.85 -9.67 10.68
N ASP A 705 -23.59 -9.55 11.98
CA ASP A 705 -24.12 -10.47 12.98
C ASP A 705 -25.55 -10.06 13.39
N GLY A 706 -26.49 -10.18 12.44
CA GLY A 706 -27.91 -10.53 12.61
C GLY A 706 -28.83 -9.77 13.58
N GLY A 707 -28.35 -8.87 14.43
CA GLY A 707 -29.13 -8.32 15.55
C GLY A 707 -30.15 -7.25 15.15
N VAL A 708 -30.00 -6.60 14.00
CA VAL A 708 -30.80 -5.41 13.64
C VAL A 708 -31.79 -5.69 12.49
N MET A 709 -31.58 -6.75 11.70
CA MET A 709 -32.48 -7.09 10.59
C MET A 709 -33.84 -7.62 11.05
N ALA A 710 -33.94 -8.18 12.27
CA ALA A 710 -35.19 -8.70 12.80
C ALA A 710 -36.16 -7.61 13.29
N GLU A 711 -35.67 -6.41 13.60
CA GLU A 711 -36.51 -5.30 14.11
C GLU A 711 -37.00 -4.36 13.00
N ALA A 712 -36.38 -4.36 11.81
CA ALA A 712 -36.79 -3.50 10.69
C ALA A 712 -38.15 -3.88 10.08
N GLY A 713 -38.67 -5.07 10.38
CA GLY A 713 -40.02 -5.51 10.00
C GLY A 713 -41.13 -4.93 10.86
N ALA A 714 -40.80 -4.25 11.97
CA ALA A 714 -41.77 -3.78 12.95
C ALA A 714 -41.60 -2.26 13.19
N ILE A 715 -42.67 -1.53 12.83
CA ILE A 715 -43.14 -0.32 13.53
C ILE A 715 -42.55 1.03 13.05
N ILE A 716 -43.31 1.61 12.12
CA ILE A 716 -43.78 3.00 12.02
C ILE A 716 -43.51 3.82 13.29
N SER A 717 -42.75 4.92 13.19
CA SER A 717 -42.55 6.00 14.20
C SER A 717 -41.21 6.04 14.98
N LEU A 718 -40.09 6.23 14.30
CA LEU A 718 -38.86 6.77 14.91
C LEU A 718 -38.28 7.93 14.07
N PRO A 719 -37.60 8.92 14.70
CA PRO A 719 -36.90 10.02 14.02
C PRO A 719 -35.74 9.48 13.15
N PRO A 720 -35.09 10.29 12.28
CA PRO A 720 -34.14 9.79 11.28
C PRO A 720 -32.86 9.25 11.95
N VAL A 721 -32.90 7.99 12.35
CA VAL A 721 -31.73 7.22 12.79
C VAL A 721 -30.95 6.87 11.52
N LYS A 722 -29.65 7.23 11.49
CA LYS A 722 -28.71 6.86 10.42
C LYS A 722 -28.76 5.34 10.19
N LEU A 723 -29.51 4.91 9.17
CA LEU A 723 -29.58 3.50 8.82
C LEU A 723 -28.24 3.07 8.20
N PRO A 724 -27.66 1.93 8.61
CA PRO A 724 -26.41 1.40 8.06
C PRO A 724 -26.49 1.06 6.54
N PHE A 725 -27.66 1.24 5.92
CA PHE A 725 -27.95 0.87 4.53
C PHE A 725 -27.84 2.01 3.52
N VAL A 726 -27.72 3.28 3.93
CA VAL A 726 -27.75 4.43 2.99
C VAL A 726 -26.78 4.27 1.83
N LEU A 727 -25.52 3.93 2.11
CA LEU A 727 -24.52 3.77 1.06
C LEU A 727 -24.89 2.62 0.10
N ALA A 728 -25.38 1.47 0.60
CA ALA A 728 -25.79 0.39 -0.29
C ALA A 728 -27.03 0.74 -1.09
N THR A 729 -27.99 1.47 -0.53
CA THR A 729 -29.15 1.98 -1.28
C THR A 729 -28.70 2.87 -2.44
N ILE A 730 -27.73 3.76 -2.18
CA ILE A 730 -27.17 4.63 -3.22
C ILE A 730 -26.41 3.80 -4.27
N THR A 731 -25.49 2.92 -3.86
CA THR A 731 -24.68 2.13 -4.82
C THR A 731 -25.47 1.06 -5.54
N GLY A 732 -26.44 0.45 -4.87
CA GLY A 732 -27.41 -0.48 -5.45
C GLY A 732 -28.28 0.21 -6.49
N ARG A 733 -28.69 1.46 -6.25
CA ARG A 733 -29.39 2.28 -7.25
C ARG A 733 -28.49 2.62 -8.43
N ILE A 734 -27.23 3.01 -8.19
CA ILE A 734 -26.25 3.27 -9.24
C ILE A 734 -26.05 2.02 -10.09
N ALA A 735 -25.81 0.85 -9.47
CA ALA A 735 -25.61 -0.41 -10.17
C ALA A 735 -26.82 -0.82 -11.01
N TYR A 736 -28.04 -0.59 -10.50
CA TYR A 736 -29.28 -0.81 -11.25
C TYR A 736 -29.36 0.13 -12.47
N LEU A 737 -29.18 1.43 -12.27
CA LEU A 737 -29.28 2.41 -13.35
C LEU A 737 -28.16 2.27 -14.38
N MET A 738 -26.97 1.80 -14.02
CA MET A 738 -25.90 1.51 -14.98
C MET A 738 -26.28 0.41 -15.99
N GLN A 739 -27.24 -0.47 -15.65
CA GLN A 739 -27.76 -1.47 -16.61
C GLN A 739 -28.70 -0.82 -17.64
N GLU A 740 -29.45 0.19 -17.22
CA GLU A 740 -30.53 0.79 -18.00
C GLU A 740 -30.08 2.05 -18.77
N ALA A 741 -29.19 2.86 -18.19
CA ALA A 741 -28.81 4.17 -18.70
C ALA A 741 -27.97 4.07 -19.99
N PRO A 742 -28.19 4.94 -20.99
CA PRO A 742 -27.36 4.99 -22.19
C PRO A 742 -25.90 5.36 -21.85
N ILE A 743 -24.95 4.76 -22.58
CA ILE A 743 -23.51 4.99 -22.35
C ILE A 743 -23.04 6.28 -22.99
N GLU A 744 -23.72 6.78 -24.00
CA GLU A 744 -23.44 8.07 -24.63
C GLU A 744 -23.52 9.24 -23.63
N VAL A 745 -24.19 9.00 -22.49
CA VAL A 745 -24.31 9.92 -21.36
C VAL A 745 -23.08 9.88 -20.44
N ALA A 746 -22.30 8.78 -20.46
CA ALA A 746 -21.04 8.65 -19.75
C ALA A 746 -19.97 9.52 -20.44
N LEU A 747 -19.36 10.44 -19.70
CA LEU A 747 -18.35 11.35 -20.23
C LEU A 747 -16.93 10.75 -20.11
N GLY A 748 -16.23 10.65 -21.24
CA GLY A 748 -14.81 10.24 -21.30
C GLY A 748 -14.56 8.75 -21.08
N ASN A 749 -13.34 8.40 -20.64
CA ASN A 749 -12.94 7.05 -20.20
C ASN A 749 -12.74 7.03 -18.67
N PRO A 750 -13.81 7.16 -17.86
CA PRO A 750 -13.71 7.15 -16.41
C PRO A 750 -13.25 5.78 -15.89
N LYS A 751 -12.40 5.79 -14.86
CA LYS A 751 -12.10 4.59 -14.08
C LYS A 751 -13.16 4.44 -12.99
N PHE A 752 -13.86 3.32 -13.01
CA PHE A 752 -14.90 3.01 -12.03
C PHE A 752 -14.36 2.13 -10.90
N ASP A 753 -15.06 2.13 -9.77
CA ASP A 753 -14.74 1.24 -8.66
C ASP A 753 -15.02 -0.23 -9.04
N PRO A 754 -14.04 -1.14 -8.94
CA PRO A 754 -14.24 -2.55 -9.23
C PRO A 754 -15.37 -3.22 -8.43
N ARG A 755 -15.65 -2.75 -7.21
CA ARG A 755 -16.74 -3.26 -6.35
C ARG A 755 -18.11 -3.01 -6.96
N LEU A 756 -18.25 -2.02 -7.84
CA LEU A 756 -19.47 -1.71 -8.57
C LEU A 756 -19.50 -2.43 -9.93
N VAL A 757 -18.40 -2.38 -10.67
CA VAL A 757 -18.33 -2.86 -12.07
C VAL A 757 -18.38 -4.38 -12.16
N ILE A 758 -17.62 -5.10 -11.32
CA ILE A 758 -17.55 -6.57 -11.35
C ILE A 758 -18.95 -7.21 -11.21
N PRO A 759 -19.77 -6.85 -10.21
CA PRO A 759 -21.09 -7.45 -10.06
C PRO A 759 -22.05 -7.02 -11.17
N VAL A 760 -21.97 -5.78 -11.68
CA VAL A 760 -22.77 -5.36 -12.85
C VAL A 760 -22.41 -6.22 -14.08
N CYS A 761 -21.12 -6.43 -14.36
CA CYS A 761 -20.65 -7.30 -15.44
C CYS A 761 -21.13 -8.75 -15.24
N ALA A 762 -21.06 -9.28 -14.02
CA ALA A 762 -21.52 -10.64 -13.70
C ALA A 762 -23.05 -10.80 -13.87
N ILE A 763 -23.86 -9.81 -13.46
CA ILE A 763 -25.32 -9.82 -13.65
C ILE A 763 -25.67 -9.78 -15.14
N VAL A 764 -25.03 -8.90 -15.90
CA VAL A 764 -25.25 -8.74 -17.34
C VAL A 764 -24.94 -10.04 -18.08
N LEU A 765 -23.86 -10.74 -17.72
CA LEU A 765 -23.53 -12.06 -18.27
C LEU A 765 -24.54 -13.14 -17.89
N ARG A 766 -25.05 -13.14 -16.64
CA ARG A 766 -26.04 -14.12 -16.14
C ARG A 766 -27.33 -14.14 -16.95
N GLN A 767 -27.78 -13.00 -17.46
CA GLN A 767 -29.10 -12.88 -18.08
C GLN A 767 -29.15 -13.36 -19.53
N GLN A 768 -28.03 -13.36 -20.26
CA GLN A 768 -28.09 -13.39 -21.73
C GLN A 768 -26.98 -14.19 -22.45
N VAL A 769 -25.96 -14.73 -21.77
CA VAL A 769 -24.83 -15.42 -22.43
C VAL A 769 -24.64 -16.85 -21.90
N ASN A 770 -24.59 -17.83 -22.80
CA ASN A 770 -24.25 -19.21 -22.46
C ASN A 770 -22.73 -19.42 -22.63
N LEU A 771 -21.96 -19.16 -21.57
CA LEU A 771 -20.49 -19.21 -21.59
C LEU A 771 -19.90 -20.62 -21.78
N GLY A 772 -20.71 -21.68 -21.81
CA GLY A 772 -20.24 -23.07 -21.94
C GLY A 772 -19.51 -23.40 -23.24
N GLU A 773 -19.62 -22.57 -24.28
CA GLU A 773 -18.91 -22.72 -25.58
C GLU A 773 -17.63 -21.89 -25.66
N PHE A 774 -17.35 -21.03 -24.68
CA PHE A 774 -16.17 -20.18 -24.63
C PHE A 774 -15.00 -20.97 -24.02
N ARG A 775 -14.00 -21.35 -24.84
CA ARG A 775 -12.68 -21.82 -24.38
C ARG A 775 -11.62 -20.82 -24.82
N PHE A 776 -11.19 -20.00 -23.89
CA PHE A 776 -10.16 -18.99 -24.01
C PHE A 776 -8.96 -19.40 -23.13
N GLU A 777 -7.75 -19.43 -23.68
CA GLU A 777 -6.55 -19.79 -22.91
C GLU A 777 -6.08 -18.63 -22.00
N ALA A 778 -6.99 -18.05 -21.20
CA ALA A 778 -6.73 -16.92 -20.30
C ALA A 778 -5.61 -17.21 -19.30
N GLU A 779 -5.51 -18.45 -18.79
CA GLU A 779 -4.46 -18.84 -17.83
C GLU A 779 -3.05 -18.81 -18.45
N GLU A 780 -2.93 -19.00 -19.76
CA GLU A 780 -1.65 -18.94 -20.47
C GLU A 780 -1.27 -17.49 -20.82
N LEU A 781 -2.28 -16.67 -21.13
CA LEU A 781 -2.13 -15.24 -21.37
C LEU A 781 -1.85 -14.45 -20.08
N LEU A 782 -2.39 -14.86 -18.93
CA LEU A 782 -2.03 -14.31 -17.61
C LEU A 782 -0.54 -14.51 -17.27
N LYS A 783 0.15 -15.44 -17.93
CA LYS A 783 1.60 -15.69 -17.78
C LYS A 783 2.44 -14.88 -18.78
N GLN A 784 1.84 -14.31 -19.82
CA GLN A 784 2.50 -13.52 -20.86
C GLN A 784 2.26 -12.01 -20.68
N ALA A 785 3.10 -11.16 -21.28
CA ALA A 785 2.88 -9.72 -21.27
C ALA A 785 1.67 -9.37 -22.16
N VAL A 786 0.66 -8.69 -21.61
CA VAL A 786 -0.55 -8.30 -22.33
C VAL A 786 -0.20 -7.30 -23.44
N THR A 787 -0.39 -7.69 -24.70
CA THR A 787 -0.15 -6.84 -25.88
C THR A 787 -1.47 -6.27 -26.44
N PRO A 788 -1.45 -5.07 -27.06
CA PRO A 788 -2.65 -4.48 -27.69
C PRO A 788 -3.27 -5.35 -28.80
N ALA A 789 -2.47 -6.19 -29.46
CA ALA A 789 -2.94 -7.09 -30.50
C ALA A 789 -3.82 -8.22 -29.94
N LEU A 790 -3.47 -8.75 -28.76
CA LEU A 790 -4.24 -9.76 -28.05
C LEU A 790 -5.59 -9.20 -27.58
N GLU A 791 -5.59 -7.97 -27.08
CA GLU A 791 -6.78 -7.24 -26.64
C GLU A 791 -7.77 -7.02 -27.81
N LYS A 792 -7.24 -6.63 -28.97
CA LYS A 792 -8.04 -6.51 -30.19
C LYS A 792 -8.67 -7.85 -30.58
N ALA A 793 -7.91 -8.95 -30.54
CA ALA A 793 -8.41 -10.28 -30.84
C ALA A 793 -9.50 -10.74 -29.85
N MET A 794 -9.35 -10.41 -28.56
CA MET A 794 -10.38 -10.67 -27.55
C MET A 794 -11.67 -9.90 -27.84
N LEU A 795 -11.56 -8.60 -28.11
CA LEU A 795 -12.70 -7.73 -28.41
C LEU A 795 -13.41 -8.12 -29.71
N GLU A 796 -12.66 -8.44 -30.77
CA GLU A 796 -13.20 -8.93 -32.05
C GLU A 796 -13.93 -10.27 -31.86
N THR A 797 -13.39 -11.16 -31.03
CA THR A 797 -14.05 -12.44 -30.70
C THR A 797 -15.33 -12.22 -29.87
N LEU A 798 -15.29 -11.36 -28.86
CA LEU A 798 -16.47 -11.00 -28.08
C LEU A 798 -17.53 -10.30 -28.95
N ALA A 799 -17.12 -9.45 -29.90
CA ALA A 799 -18.00 -8.76 -30.86
C ALA A 799 -18.76 -9.74 -31.75
N PHE A 800 -18.06 -10.76 -32.24
CA PHE A 800 -18.66 -11.81 -33.05
C PHE A 800 -19.79 -12.56 -32.33
N TRP A 801 -19.68 -12.80 -31.02
CA TRP A 801 -20.65 -13.60 -30.26
C TRP A 801 -21.75 -12.78 -29.57
N LEU A 802 -21.47 -11.54 -29.15
CA LEU A 802 -22.38 -10.72 -28.35
C LEU A 802 -23.14 -9.67 -29.19
N GLY A 803 -22.74 -9.45 -30.45
CA GLY A 803 -23.28 -8.42 -31.32
C GLY A 803 -22.75 -7.00 -31.00
N ASP A 804 -22.70 -6.15 -32.02
CA ASP A 804 -22.00 -4.85 -31.98
C ASP A 804 -22.52 -3.89 -30.88
N GLY A 805 -23.84 -3.86 -30.65
CA GLY A 805 -24.46 -3.01 -29.63
C GLY A 805 -24.09 -3.40 -28.20
N TRP A 806 -23.87 -4.69 -27.94
CA TRP A 806 -23.61 -5.23 -26.60
C TRP A 806 -22.13 -5.11 -26.23
N VAL A 807 -21.23 -5.33 -27.20
CA VAL A 807 -19.78 -5.13 -27.01
C VAL A 807 -19.43 -3.68 -26.75
N SER A 808 -20.17 -2.72 -27.33
CA SER A 808 -19.96 -1.31 -26.99
C SER A 808 -20.20 -1.04 -25.49
N ARG A 809 -21.19 -1.70 -24.86
CA ARG A 809 -21.54 -1.48 -23.45
C ARG A 809 -20.73 -2.30 -22.47
N PHE A 810 -20.72 -3.61 -22.65
CA PHE A 810 -19.95 -4.51 -21.81
C PHE A 810 -18.44 -4.27 -21.97
N GLY A 811 -17.98 -4.02 -23.20
CA GLY A 811 -16.61 -3.64 -23.47
C GLY A 811 -16.21 -2.35 -22.75
N PHE A 812 -17.07 -1.33 -22.70
CA PHE A 812 -16.78 -0.11 -21.95
C PHE A 812 -16.58 -0.35 -20.44
N LEU A 813 -17.50 -1.07 -19.80
CA LEU A 813 -17.40 -1.39 -18.37
C LEU A 813 -16.19 -2.29 -18.08
N LEU A 814 -15.96 -3.31 -18.90
CA LEU A 814 -14.80 -4.19 -18.77
C LEU A 814 -13.49 -3.42 -18.95
N ASN A 815 -13.41 -2.54 -19.95
CA ASN A 815 -12.25 -1.70 -20.24
C ASN A 815 -11.92 -0.71 -19.10
N SER A 816 -12.89 -0.41 -18.22
CA SER A 816 -12.65 0.41 -17.03
C SER A 816 -11.84 -0.30 -15.93
N LEU A 817 -11.82 -1.63 -15.93
CA LEU A 817 -11.06 -2.45 -14.99
C LEU A 817 -9.58 -2.52 -15.41
N ASP A 818 -8.66 -2.68 -14.46
CA ASP A 818 -7.24 -2.90 -14.79
C ASP A 818 -7.07 -4.17 -15.67
N ARG A 819 -6.11 -4.17 -16.60
CA ARG A 819 -5.91 -5.28 -17.55
C ARG A 819 -5.84 -6.66 -16.91
N ARG A 820 -5.12 -6.76 -15.78
CA ARG A 820 -5.04 -8.01 -15.01
C ARG A 820 -6.40 -8.40 -14.44
N LEU A 821 -7.17 -7.43 -13.96
CA LEU A 821 -8.49 -7.64 -13.40
C LEU A 821 -9.52 -8.06 -14.46
N GLN A 822 -9.43 -7.50 -15.67
CA GLN A 822 -10.24 -7.91 -16.83
C GLN A 822 -10.00 -9.39 -17.15
N LEU A 823 -8.73 -9.78 -17.32
CA LEU A 823 -8.34 -11.16 -17.61
C LEU A 823 -8.72 -12.10 -16.47
N GLU A 824 -8.49 -11.69 -15.22
CA GLU A 824 -8.85 -12.47 -14.05
C GLU A 824 -10.37 -12.67 -13.97
N LEU A 825 -11.18 -11.62 -14.19
CA LEU A 825 -12.64 -11.71 -14.23
C LEU A 825 -13.11 -12.65 -15.34
N LEU A 826 -12.61 -12.48 -16.57
CA LEU A 826 -12.97 -13.35 -17.70
C LEU A 826 -12.57 -14.81 -17.45
N SER A 827 -11.33 -15.06 -16.99
CA SER A 827 -10.82 -16.40 -16.69
C SER A 827 -11.64 -17.13 -15.62
N ARG A 828 -12.18 -16.39 -14.65
CA ARG A 828 -12.96 -16.96 -13.56
C ARG A 828 -14.39 -17.27 -13.97
N LEU A 829 -14.94 -16.49 -14.91
CA LEU A 829 -16.29 -16.68 -15.44
C LEU A 829 -16.36 -17.72 -16.57
N GLU A 830 -15.25 -17.99 -17.25
CA GLU A 830 -15.13 -18.86 -18.42
C GLU A 830 -15.49 -20.35 -18.18
N GLY A 831 -15.40 -20.87 -16.94
CA GLY A 831 -15.58 -22.31 -16.67
C GLY A 831 -16.50 -22.66 -15.51
N GLN A 832 -17.23 -21.68 -14.96
CA GLN A 832 -18.01 -21.82 -13.73
C GLN A 832 -19.52 -21.69 -13.96
N ARG A 833 -20.31 -22.09 -12.95
CA ARG A 833 -21.75 -21.81 -12.91
C ARG A 833 -21.98 -20.29 -13.02
N ASN A 834 -23.13 -19.89 -13.58
CA ASN A 834 -23.53 -18.49 -13.64
C ASN A 834 -23.42 -17.85 -12.25
N ALA A 835 -22.57 -16.82 -12.13
CA ALA A 835 -22.37 -16.11 -10.87
C ALA A 835 -23.70 -15.51 -10.39
N ASP A 836 -24.08 -15.78 -9.14
CA ASP A 836 -25.32 -15.29 -8.55
C ASP A 836 -25.07 -14.30 -7.40
N ARG A 837 -26.16 -13.74 -6.85
CA ARG A 837 -26.11 -12.83 -5.70
C ARG A 837 -25.42 -13.48 -4.50
N ASP A 838 -25.63 -14.78 -4.29
CA ASP A 838 -25.09 -15.50 -3.14
C ASP A 838 -23.57 -15.68 -3.27
N ASP A 839 -23.04 -15.79 -4.49
CA ASP A 839 -21.60 -15.81 -4.75
C ASP A 839 -20.94 -14.47 -4.35
N TRP A 840 -21.59 -13.34 -4.66
CA TRP A 840 -21.13 -12.04 -4.20
C TRP A 840 -21.21 -11.90 -2.67
N ALA A 841 -22.31 -12.34 -2.05
CA ALA A 841 -22.47 -12.34 -0.59
C ALA A 841 -21.44 -13.24 0.14
N ARG A 842 -20.92 -14.27 -0.54
CA ARG A 842 -19.95 -15.24 0.01
C ARG A 842 -18.48 -14.88 -0.22
N LEU A 843 -18.17 -13.75 -0.85
CA LEU A 843 -16.82 -13.38 -1.31
C LEU A 843 -15.75 -13.40 -0.21
N PHE A 844 -16.13 -13.09 1.04
CA PHE A 844 -15.22 -12.98 2.18
C PHE A 844 -15.49 -13.97 3.31
N LYS A 845 -16.36 -14.97 3.12
CA LYS A 845 -16.58 -15.98 4.17
C LYS A 845 -15.43 -16.97 4.17
N PRO A 846 -14.68 -17.14 5.27
CA PRO A 846 -13.63 -18.15 5.35
C PRO A 846 -14.26 -19.52 5.18
N LEU A 847 -13.76 -20.29 4.21
CA LEU A 847 -14.15 -21.68 4.01
C LEU A 847 -13.53 -22.49 5.15
N LYS A 848 -14.27 -22.68 6.26
CA LYS A 848 -13.80 -23.51 7.38
C LYS A 848 -13.70 -24.97 6.92
N TYR A 849 -12.46 -25.44 6.81
CA TYR A 849 -12.15 -26.81 6.46
C TYR A 849 -11.93 -27.65 7.71
N ARG A 850 -12.53 -28.84 7.79
CA ARG A 850 -12.34 -29.79 8.89
C ARG A 850 -11.71 -31.09 8.37
N PHE A 851 -10.50 -30.99 7.81
CA PHE A 851 -9.80 -32.13 7.21
C PHE A 851 -9.52 -33.25 8.20
N ASN A 852 -9.04 -32.86 9.38
CA ASN A 852 -8.54 -33.73 10.44
C ASN A 852 -9.60 -34.65 11.05
N THR A 853 -10.88 -34.31 10.93
CA THR A 853 -12.01 -35.12 11.42
C THR A 853 -12.59 -36.05 10.37
N SER A 854 -12.20 -35.93 9.10
CA SER A 854 -12.76 -36.79 8.05
C SER A 854 -12.26 -38.23 8.20
N TRP A 855 -13.15 -39.20 8.04
CA TRP A 855 -12.79 -40.62 8.04
C TRP A 855 -11.76 -40.93 6.94
N HIS A 856 -11.89 -40.28 5.79
CA HIS A 856 -10.99 -40.42 4.63
C HIS A 856 -9.53 -40.06 4.97
N TYR A 857 -9.30 -38.98 5.72
CA TYR A 857 -7.98 -38.58 6.20
C TYR A 857 -7.36 -39.65 7.11
N ARG A 858 -8.17 -40.25 8.01
CA ARG A 858 -7.70 -41.31 8.92
C ARG A 858 -7.35 -42.60 8.19
N THR A 859 -8.15 -42.99 7.19
CA THR A 859 -7.88 -44.19 6.38
C THR A 859 -6.56 -44.07 5.63
N VAL A 860 -6.28 -42.88 5.08
CA VAL A 860 -5.02 -42.58 4.39
C VAL A 860 -3.83 -42.68 5.33
N VAL A 861 -3.88 -41.99 6.48
CA VAL A 861 -2.75 -41.97 7.41
C VAL A 861 -2.48 -43.39 7.90
N GLY A 862 -3.53 -44.18 8.10
CA GLY A 862 -3.44 -45.62 8.35
C GLY A 862 -2.72 -46.40 7.24
N CYS A 863 -3.13 -46.23 5.97
CA CYS A 863 -2.47 -46.91 4.83
C CYS A 863 -1.01 -46.46 4.65
N ALA A 864 -0.73 -45.17 4.82
CA ALA A 864 0.61 -44.59 4.72
C ALA A 864 1.55 -45.10 5.82
N LEU A 865 1.07 -45.19 7.06
CA LEU A 865 1.80 -45.80 8.16
C LEU A 865 2.10 -47.28 7.87
N LEU A 866 1.09 -48.03 7.42
CA LEU A 866 1.19 -49.48 7.25
C LEU A 866 2.22 -49.87 6.18
N LEU A 867 2.21 -49.20 5.03
CA LEU A 867 3.20 -49.40 3.97
C LEU A 867 4.58 -48.84 4.32
N SER A 868 4.67 -47.76 5.11
CA SER A 868 5.97 -47.25 5.61
C SER A 868 6.62 -48.27 6.56
N VAL A 869 5.83 -48.92 7.42
CA VAL A 869 6.28 -50.02 8.29
C VAL A 869 6.76 -51.21 7.44
N VAL A 870 6.01 -51.60 6.40
CA VAL A 870 6.42 -52.67 5.48
C VAL A 870 7.76 -52.35 4.79
N ALA A 871 7.93 -51.11 4.32
CA ALA A 871 9.18 -50.65 3.70
C ALA A 871 10.36 -50.65 4.69
N ILE A 872 10.16 -50.20 5.91
CA ILE A 872 11.18 -50.22 6.98
C ILE A 872 11.56 -51.66 7.32
N VAL A 873 10.59 -52.57 7.46
CA VAL A 873 10.84 -54.00 7.72
C VAL A 873 11.62 -54.64 6.58
N GLN A 874 11.30 -54.32 5.32
CA GLN A 874 12.05 -54.81 4.15
C GLN A 874 13.49 -54.27 4.11
N LEU A 875 13.69 -52.99 4.44
CA LEU A 875 15.02 -52.36 4.55
C LEU A 875 15.86 -52.95 5.68
N LEU A 876 15.25 -53.29 6.83
CA LEU A 876 15.92 -53.93 7.96
C LEU A 876 16.24 -55.42 7.74
N TYR A 877 15.55 -56.09 6.80
CA TYR A 877 15.79 -57.49 6.47
C TYR A 877 16.99 -57.68 5.51
N LEU A 878 17.33 -56.67 4.72
CA LEU A 878 18.44 -56.69 3.75
C LEU A 878 19.84 -56.99 4.36
N PRO A 879 20.25 -56.41 5.51
CA PRO A 879 21.53 -56.69 6.15
C PRO A 879 21.70 -58.13 6.64
N PHE A 880 20.60 -58.80 7.03
CA PHE A 880 20.63 -60.21 7.47
C PHE A 880 20.90 -61.19 6.33
N ARG A 881 20.66 -60.79 5.08
CA ARG A 881 20.80 -61.65 3.90
C ARG A 881 22.14 -61.47 3.17
N PHE A 882 22.84 -60.35 3.38
CA PHE A 882 24.15 -60.05 2.78
C PHE A 882 25.11 -59.42 3.81
N PRO A 883 25.78 -60.24 4.65
CA PRO A 883 26.53 -59.75 5.81
C PRO A 883 27.92 -59.13 5.51
N THR A 884 28.43 -59.19 4.27
CA THR A 884 29.86 -58.91 3.98
C THR A 884 30.13 -57.84 2.93
N GLU A 885 29.25 -56.86 2.73
CA GLU A 885 29.48 -55.72 1.83
C GLU A 885 29.17 -54.37 2.53
N TRP A 886 29.79 -53.28 2.05
CA TRP A 886 29.72 -51.88 2.52
C TRP A 886 28.31 -51.23 2.51
N ILE A 887 27.24 -52.02 2.56
CA ILE A 887 25.84 -51.63 2.34
C ILE A 887 25.17 -51.05 3.61
N PHE A 888 25.80 -51.15 4.78
CA PHE A 888 25.22 -50.64 6.03
C PHE A 888 24.99 -49.12 6.03
N TRP A 889 25.85 -48.33 5.38
CA TRP A 889 25.69 -46.86 5.29
C TRP A 889 24.67 -46.42 4.22
N SER A 890 24.38 -47.24 3.20
CA SER A 890 23.35 -46.94 2.19
C SER A 890 21.92 -47.18 2.65
N VAL A 891 21.71 -47.96 3.72
CA VAL A 891 20.35 -48.27 4.25
C VAL A 891 19.94 -47.32 5.37
N GLY A 892 20.89 -46.76 6.14
CA GLY A 892 20.62 -45.86 7.27
C GLY A 892 20.11 -44.46 6.88
N LEU A 893 20.61 -43.89 5.79
CA LEU A 893 20.21 -42.56 5.30
C LEU A 893 18.73 -42.51 4.82
N PRO A 894 18.26 -43.47 4.00
CA PRO A 894 16.85 -43.53 3.59
C PRO A 894 15.89 -43.75 4.77
N SER A 895 16.28 -44.57 5.74
CA SER A 895 15.46 -44.84 6.93
C SER A 895 15.38 -43.62 7.87
N LEU A 896 16.48 -42.87 8.05
CA LEU A 896 16.45 -41.56 8.73
C LEU A 896 15.61 -40.53 7.99
N ALA A 897 15.65 -40.47 6.65
CA ALA A 897 14.82 -39.57 5.85
C ALA A 897 13.32 -39.87 5.99
N ILE A 898 12.93 -41.15 6.05
CA ILE A 898 11.55 -41.59 6.30
C ILE A 898 11.09 -41.15 7.69
N VAL A 899 11.91 -41.36 8.72
CA VAL A 899 11.58 -40.95 10.11
C VAL A 899 11.49 -39.43 10.23
N TYR A 900 12.44 -38.69 9.64
CA TYR A 900 12.46 -37.24 9.66
C TYR A 900 11.25 -36.62 8.92
N PHE A 901 10.82 -37.24 7.81
CA PHE A 901 9.60 -36.86 7.10
C PHE A 901 8.35 -37.05 7.97
N TRP A 902 8.22 -38.16 8.71
CA TRP A 902 7.08 -38.38 9.61
C TRP A 902 7.04 -37.38 10.77
N ILE A 903 8.19 -36.98 11.31
CA ILE A 903 8.29 -35.91 12.32
C ILE A 903 7.79 -34.58 11.75
N PHE A 904 8.18 -34.25 10.52
CA PHE A 904 7.75 -33.02 9.83
C PHE A 904 6.26 -33.04 9.47
N LEU A 905 5.75 -34.18 8.99
CA LEU A 905 4.33 -34.38 8.69
C LEU A 905 3.50 -34.21 9.96
N TRP A 906 3.91 -34.83 11.07
CA TRP A 906 3.23 -34.70 12.36
C TRP A 906 3.20 -33.26 12.86
N LYS A 907 4.32 -32.54 12.78
CA LYS A 907 4.41 -31.13 13.15
C LYS A 907 3.55 -30.22 12.26
N GLY A 908 3.51 -30.48 10.96
CA GLY A 908 2.63 -29.78 10.02
C GLY A 908 1.13 -30.04 10.26
N ILE A 909 0.78 -31.22 10.80
CA ILE A 909 -0.59 -31.58 11.17
C ILE A 909 -1.05 -30.79 12.42
N GLU A 910 -0.17 -30.54 13.39
CA GLU A 910 -0.47 -29.71 14.56
C GLU A 910 -0.67 -28.23 14.23
N GLU A 911 0.03 -27.70 13.20
CA GLU A 911 -0.01 -26.28 12.81
C GLU A 911 -1.10 -25.92 11.77
N HIS A 912 -2.12 -26.76 11.55
CA HIS A 912 -3.26 -26.49 10.65
C HIS A 912 -2.84 -26.10 9.21
N LEU A 913 -2.04 -26.93 8.54
CA LEU A 913 -1.63 -26.72 7.14
C LEU A 913 -2.81 -26.42 6.19
N GLU A 914 -2.79 -25.25 5.56
CA GLU A 914 -3.67 -24.89 4.45
C GLU A 914 -3.32 -25.71 3.19
N PRO A 915 -4.30 -26.18 2.39
CA PRO A 915 -4.07 -27.00 1.19
C PRO A 915 -3.11 -26.38 0.15
N GLU A 916 -2.91 -25.06 0.17
CA GLU A 916 -2.04 -24.34 -0.78
C GLU A 916 -0.56 -24.65 -0.61
N LEU A 917 -0.11 -24.97 0.61
CA LEU A 917 1.29 -25.29 0.88
C LEU A 917 1.72 -26.59 0.18
N PHE A 918 0.79 -27.53 0.01
CA PHE A 918 1.01 -28.77 -0.74
C PHE A 918 0.88 -28.59 -2.26
N ALA A 919 0.11 -27.62 -2.73
CA ALA A 919 -0.05 -27.33 -4.16
C ALA A 919 1.22 -26.74 -4.81
N ASN A 920 2.06 -26.05 -4.03
CA ASN A 920 3.28 -25.39 -4.51
C ASN A 920 4.44 -26.34 -4.87
N PHE A 921 4.36 -27.61 -4.46
CA PHE A 921 5.48 -28.54 -4.66
C PHE A 921 5.56 -29.13 -6.09
N GLY A 922 4.48 -29.08 -6.88
CA GLY A 922 4.50 -29.40 -8.31
C GLY A 922 5.02 -30.80 -8.69
N LEU A 923 5.19 -31.04 -10.00
CA LEU A 923 5.61 -32.33 -10.57
C LEU A 923 7.11 -32.66 -10.29
N LEU A 924 7.87 -31.70 -9.77
CA LEU A 924 9.30 -31.77 -9.42
C LEU A 924 9.55 -31.64 -7.91
N GLY A 925 8.60 -32.10 -7.08
CA GLY A 925 8.56 -31.95 -5.62
C GLY A 925 9.86 -32.27 -4.85
N VAL A 926 10.71 -33.15 -5.39
CA VAL A 926 12.01 -33.48 -4.79
C VAL A 926 13.00 -32.31 -4.85
N ILE A 927 12.97 -31.50 -5.91
CA ILE A 927 13.89 -30.37 -6.12
C ILE A 927 13.43 -29.15 -5.29
N THR A 928 12.14 -28.87 -5.27
CA THR A 928 11.53 -27.79 -4.48
C THR A 928 11.63 -28.05 -2.97
N PHE A 929 11.61 -29.32 -2.55
CA PHE A 929 11.86 -29.71 -1.16
C PHE A 929 13.24 -29.23 -0.67
N PHE A 930 14.32 -29.42 -1.44
CA PHE A 930 15.65 -28.96 -1.06
C PHE A 930 15.80 -27.42 -1.09
N VAL A 931 15.04 -26.73 -1.95
CA VAL A 931 15.03 -25.26 -2.02
C VAL A 931 14.33 -24.66 -0.79
N GLU A 932 13.22 -25.24 -0.33
CA GLU A 932 12.57 -24.78 0.91
C GLU A 932 13.29 -25.25 2.17
N LEU A 933 13.98 -26.39 2.13
CA LEU A 933 14.92 -26.77 3.19
C LEU A 933 16.04 -25.73 3.32
N ARG A 934 16.55 -25.20 2.21
CA ARG A 934 17.56 -24.12 2.18
C ARG A 934 16.99 -22.79 2.68
N ARG A 935 15.74 -22.45 2.34
CA ARG A 935 15.05 -21.24 2.85
C ARG A 935 14.88 -21.28 4.37
N LEU A 936 14.45 -22.42 4.90
CA LEU A 936 14.30 -22.66 6.34
C LEU A 936 15.64 -22.72 7.08
N TYR A 937 16.70 -23.20 6.42
CA TYR A 937 18.07 -23.16 6.94
C TYR A 937 18.59 -21.72 7.09
N VAL A 938 18.24 -20.83 6.15
CA VAL A 938 18.57 -19.38 6.22
C VAL A 938 17.80 -18.68 7.35
N GLU A 939 16.60 -19.14 7.69
CA GLU A 939 15.77 -18.59 8.77
C GLU A 939 16.11 -19.14 10.19
N ARG A 940 17.21 -19.89 10.35
CA ARG A 940 17.80 -20.33 11.65
C ARG A 940 16.89 -21.16 12.59
N LEU A 941 15.84 -21.81 12.09
CA LEU A 941 14.98 -22.69 12.89
C LEU A 941 15.61 -24.05 13.28
N THR A 942 16.79 -24.38 12.75
CA THR A 942 17.42 -25.71 12.88
C THR A 942 18.14 -25.97 14.21
N TRP A 943 18.46 -24.94 15.01
CA TRP A 943 19.34 -25.11 16.18
C TRP A 943 18.62 -25.37 17.51
N ALA A 944 17.32 -25.11 17.61
CA ALA A 944 16.55 -25.44 18.83
C ALA A 944 16.29 -26.95 18.97
N GLY A 945 16.07 -27.66 17.85
CA GLY A 945 15.81 -29.10 17.85
C GLY A 945 17.06 -29.97 18.09
N VAL A 946 18.24 -29.50 17.67
CA VAL A 946 19.51 -30.22 17.89
C VAL A 946 19.92 -30.19 19.36
N ALA A 947 19.60 -29.13 20.11
CA ALA A 947 19.83 -29.07 21.56
C ALA A 947 18.99 -30.10 22.32
N VAL A 948 17.73 -30.31 21.91
CA VAL A 948 16.82 -31.31 22.52
C VAL A 948 17.26 -32.75 22.19
N LEU A 949 17.72 -32.99 20.97
CA LEU A 949 18.27 -34.30 20.58
C LEU A 949 19.58 -34.62 21.31
N PHE A 950 20.43 -33.61 21.58
CA PHE A 950 21.66 -33.79 22.34
C PHE A 950 21.40 -34.08 23.83
N GLU A 951 20.35 -33.50 24.44
CA GLU A 951 19.86 -33.83 25.79
C GLU A 951 19.29 -35.25 25.88
N ILE A 952 18.49 -35.68 24.89
CA ILE A 952 17.89 -37.03 24.87
C ILE A 952 18.95 -38.12 24.65
N ILE A 953 19.96 -37.86 23.81
CA ILE A 953 21.02 -38.84 23.49
C ILE A 953 22.03 -38.96 24.64
N THR A 954 22.21 -37.91 25.45
CA THR A 954 23.12 -37.95 26.61
C THR A 954 22.44 -38.49 27.88
N SER A 955 21.11 -38.60 27.91
CA SER A 955 20.37 -39.23 29.01
C SER A 955 19.96 -40.67 28.69
N ASN A 956 20.92 -41.59 28.79
CA ASN A 956 20.76 -42.88 29.50
C ASN A 956 22.04 -43.72 29.36
N GLN A 957 22.85 -43.72 30.41
CA GLN A 957 23.67 -44.89 30.72
C GLN A 957 22.73 -46.03 31.11
N ALA A 958 22.88 -47.14 30.40
CA ALA A 958 22.33 -48.43 30.73
C ALA A 958 22.95 -48.98 32.01
N SER A 959 22.17 -49.72 32.80
CA SER A 959 22.71 -50.85 33.55
C SER A 959 21.98 -52.11 33.11
N ALA A 960 22.80 -53.07 32.71
CA ALA A 960 22.46 -54.32 32.09
C ALA A 960 21.97 -55.39 33.10
N ASP A 961 21.53 -56.49 32.50
CA ASP A 961 21.60 -57.88 32.97
C ASP A 961 20.35 -58.57 33.58
N ALA A 962 19.94 -59.60 32.83
CA ALA A 962 19.41 -60.91 33.20
C ALA A 962 18.17 -61.04 34.12
N SER A 963 17.03 -61.43 33.55
CA SER A 963 16.38 -62.75 33.75
C SER A 963 14.85 -62.75 33.47
N ALA A 964 14.41 -63.82 32.80
CA ALA A 964 13.15 -64.58 32.89
C ALA A 964 11.75 -63.89 32.93
N ASP A 965 10.92 -64.36 31.98
CA ASP A 965 9.52 -64.80 32.09
C ASP A 965 8.43 -63.84 32.62
N ALA A 966 7.53 -63.38 31.75
CA ALA A 966 6.32 -64.09 31.28
C ALA A 966 5.21 -64.19 32.34
N ASN A 967 4.30 -63.20 32.36
CA ASN A 967 2.84 -63.40 32.36
C ASN A 967 2.09 -62.09 32.64
N ALA A 968 1.58 -61.45 31.58
CA ALA A 968 0.40 -60.56 31.68
C ALA A 968 -0.39 -60.58 30.35
N VAL A 969 -0.67 -61.79 29.86
CA VAL A 969 -1.57 -62.10 28.74
C VAL A 969 -3.06 -61.92 29.12
N ALA A 970 -3.38 -61.35 30.28
CA ALA A 970 -4.75 -61.37 30.82
C ALA A 970 -5.64 -60.15 30.47
N VAL A 971 -5.16 -59.10 29.78
CA VAL A 971 -5.94 -57.85 29.63
C VAL A 971 -6.29 -57.45 28.19
N ALA A 972 -5.66 -58.01 27.15
CA ALA A 972 -6.03 -57.65 25.76
C ALA A 972 -7.00 -58.63 25.08
N PHE A 973 -7.15 -59.86 25.61
CA PHE A 973 -7.96 -60.91 24.97
C PHE A 973 -9.46 -60.88 25.29
N ALA A 974 -9.91 -60.07 26.25
CA ALA A 974 -11.33 -59.98 26.61
C ALA A 974 -12.10 -58.84 25.90
N PHE A 975 -11.42 -57.99 25.11
CA PHE A 975 -12.05 -56.82 24.46
C PHE A 975 -12.15 -56.90 22.92
N ALA A 976 -11.47 -57.84 22.25
CA ALA A 976 -11.68 -58.09 20.82
C ALA A 976 -12.68 -59.25 20.54
N GLY A 977 -13.19 -59.90 21.58
CA GLY A 977 -14.38 -60.77 21.49
C GLY A 977 -15.69 -59.99 21.38
N ALA A 978 -15.73 -58.72 21.80
CA ALA A 978 -16.92 -57.88 21.74
C ALA A 978 -17.19 -57.29 20.34
N VAL A 979 -16.14 -57.13 19.50
CA VAL A 979 -16.28 -56.66 18.11
C VAL A 979 -16.59 -57.82 17.14
N ALA A 980 -16.35 -59.06 17.57
CA ALA A 980 -16.80 -60.26 16.88
C ALA A 980 -18.28 -60.61 17.14
N PHE A 981 -18.94 -59.97 18.11
CA PHE A 981 -20.38 -60.16 18.37
C PHE A 981 -21.24 -59.02 17.83
N ALA A 982 -20.65 -57.86 17.60
CA ALA A 982 -21.33 -56.75 16.97
C ALA A 982 -21.25 -56.84 15.43
N PHE A 983 -22.11 -57.69 14.88
CA PHE A 983 -22.76 -57.51 13.58
C PHE A 983 -22.00 -57.95 12.29
N ALA A 984 -22.06 -59.17 11.75
CA ALA A 984 -22.82 -60.39 12.02
C ALA A 984 -24.36 -60.28 12.22
N VAL A 985 -24.95 -59.09 12.14
CA VAL A 985 -26.40 -58.81 12.16
C VAL A 985 -26.73 -57.82 11.02
N ALA A 986 -25.88 -57.78 10.00
CA ALA A 986 -26.24 -57.33 8.66
C ALA A 986 -25.37 -58.04 7.60
N PHE A 987 -25.04 -59.34 7.71
CA PHE A 987 -25.99 -60.45 7.44
C PHE A 987 -26.99 -60.05 6.34
N ALA A 988 -27.09 -60.64 5.17
CA ALA A 988 -26.45 -61.79 4.57
C ALA A 988 -26.97 -61.83 3.12
N GLY A 989 -26.24 -62.52 2.25
CA GLY A 989 -26.78 -63.05 0.99
C GLY A 989 -25.99 -62.58 -0.24
N THR A 990 -25.40 -63.44 -1.06
CA THR A 990 -25.57 -64.89 -1.15
C THR A 990 -24.41 -65.54 -1.92
N PHE A 991 -23.96 -66.66 -1.37
CA PHE A 991 -23.54 -67.92 -2.01
C PHE A 991 -22.32 -68.01 -2.96
N SER A 992 -21.32 -68.72 -2.38
CA SER A 992 -20.59 -69.87 -2.95
C SER A 992 -19.24 -69.65 -3.66
N GLY A 993 -18.19 -69.63 -2.84
CA GLY A 993 -16.82 -70.02 -3.24
C GLY A 993 -16.02 -70.70 -2.11
N ALA A 994 -16.63 -70.93 -0.94
CA ALA A 994 -15.94 -71.34 0.29
C ALA A 994 -15.82 -72.86 0.50
N VAL A 995 -16.21 -73.71 -0.47
CA VAL A 995 -15.80 -75.13 -0.44
C VAL A 995 -14.35 -75.30 -0.89
N ALA A 996 -13.77 -74.35 -1.64
CA ALA A 996 -12.38 -74.44 -2.10
C ALA A 996 -11.34 -74.01 -1.04
N VAL A 997 -11.69 -73.04 -0.19
CA VAL A 997 -10.71 -72.42 0.73
C VAL A 997 -10.57 -73.19 2.05
N ALA A 998 -11.64 -73.84 2.52
CA ALA A 998 -11.59 -74.67 3.73
C ALA A 998 -10.77 -75.97 3.55
N VAL A 999 -10.67 -76.50 2.32
CA VAL A 999 -9.83 -77.67 2.00
C VAL A 999 -8.34 -77.31 1.95
N ALA A 1000 -7.99 -76.10 1.52
CA ALA A 1000 -6.60 -75.65 1.39
C ALA A 1000 -5.93 -75.37 2.75
N VAL A 1001 -6.68 -74.81 3.71
CA VAL A 1001 -6.13 -74.48 5.04
C VAL A 1001 -5.99 -75.72 5.93
N ALA A 1002 -6.84 -76.74 5.74
CA ALA A 1002 -6.71 -78.01 6.45
C ALA A 1002 -5.46 -78.83 6.03
N PHE A 1003 -5.01 -78.72 4.77
CA PHE A 1003 -3.79 -79.40 4.30
C PHE A 1003 -2.49 -78.70 4.74
N ALA A 1004 -2.50 -77.38 4.89
CA ALA A 1004 -1.31 -76.62 5.30
C ALA A 1004 -0.92 -76.87 6.77
N PHE A 1005 -1.86 -77.30 7.62
CA PHE A 1005 -1.58 -77.72 8.99
C PHE A 1005 -1.16 -79.20 9.13
N ALA A 1006 -1.25 -80.01 8.08
CA ALA A 1006 -0.89 -81.44 8.14
C ALA A 1006 0.58 -81.74 7.79
N GLY A 1007 1.25 -80.87 7.02
CA GLY A 1007 2.60 -81.14 6.49
C GLY A 1007 3.77 -80.81 7.41
N VAL A 1008 3.58 -79.96 8.43
CA VAL A 1008 4.71 -79.40 9.20
C VAL A 1008 5.10 -80.26 10.42
N PHE A 1009 4.27 -81.23 10.83
CA PHE A 1009 4.57 -82.14 11.94
C PHE A 1009 5.28 -83.45 11.55
N ALA A 1010 5.64 -83.65 10.26
CA ALA A 1010 6.18 -84.95 9.79
C ALA A 1010 7.63 -84.92 9.24
N GLY A 1011 8.37 -83.82 9.38
CA GLY A 1011 9.69 -83.65 8.74
C GLY A 1011 10.87 -83.39 9.67
N ALA A 1012 10.81 -83.80 10.93
CA ALA A 1012 11.96 -83.76 11.82
C ALA A 1012 12.90 -84.96 11.55
N PHE A 1013 13.68 -84.92 10.47
CA PHE A 1013 14.99 -85.60 10.32
C PHE A 1013 15.54 -85.33 8.91
N ALA A 1014 16.35 -84.28 8.75
CA ALA A 1014 17.50 -84.17 7.82
C ALA A 1014 17.80 -82.69 7.47
N GLY A 1015 18.99 -82.22 7.86
CA GLY A 1015 19.74 -81.14 7.20
C GLY A 1015 19.26 -79.69 7.36
N ALA A 1016 20.09 -78.86 8.00
CA ALA A 1016 19.88 -77.41 8.19
C ALA A 1016 19.71 -76.57 6.90
N ASN A 1017 19.98 -77.13 5.71
CA ASN A 1017 19.86 -76.41 4.44
C ASN A 1017 18.47 -76.48 3.79
N ALA A 1018 17.56 -77.35 4.24
CA ALA A 1018 16.22 -77.44 3.65
C ALA A 1018 15.23 -76.41 4.24
N PHE A 1019 15.40 -76.02 5.51
CA PHE A 1019 14.48 -75.10 6.20
C PHE A 1019 14.58 -73.66 5.68
N ALA A 1020 15.80 -73.20 5.34
CA ALA A 1020 16.02 -71.85 4.81
C ALA A 1020 15.41 -71.64 3.41
N VAL A 1021 15.38 -72.68 2.57
CA VAL A 1021 14.84 -72.60 1.20
C VAL A 1021 13.31 -72.59 1.20
N VAL A 1022 12.68 -73.37 2.08
CA VAL A 1022 11.20 -73.43 2.21
C VAL A 1022 10.64 -72.15 2.86
N VAL A 1023 11.33 -71.59 3.85
CA VAL A 1023 10.96 -70.31 4.49
C VAL A 1023 11.18 -69.12 3.54
N ALA A 1024 12.24 -69.13 2.72
CA ALA A 1024 12.48 -68.09 1.73
C ALA A 1024 11.47 -68.12 0.56
N GLY A 1025 11.05 -69.32 0.12
CA GLY A 1025 10.05 -69.50 -0.95
C GLY A 1025 8.64 -69.09 -0.53
N THR A 1026 8.24 -69.39 0.71
CA THR A 1026 6.93 -69.00 1.26
C THR A 1026 6.83 -67.49 1.53
N PHE A 1027 7.90 -66.84 1.99
CA PHE A 1027 7.93 -65.37 2.15
C PHE A 1027 7.92 -64.62 0.81
N ALA A 1028 8.61 -65.14 -0.21
CA ALA A 1028 8.60 -64.54 -1.54
C ALA A 1028 7.19 -64.56 -2.15
N PHE A 1029 6.49 -65.69 -2.06
CA PHE A 1029 5.13 -65.83 -2.57
C PHE A 1029 4.11 -64.99 -1.78
N ALA A 1030 4.22 -64.94 -0.46
CA ALA A 1030 3.37 -64.11 0.41
C ALA A 1030 3.56 -62.60 0.14
N SER A 1031 4.80 -62.14 -0.09
CA SER A 1031 5.06 -60.73 -0.43
C SER A 1031 4.50 -60.34 -1.80
N THR A 1032 4.60 -61.25 -2.78
CA THR A 1032 4.10 -61.01 -4.14
C THR A 1032 2.57 -60.96 -4.17
N PHE A 1033 1.91 -61.83 -3.40
CA PHE A 1033 0.45 -61.86 -3.26
C PHE A 1033 -0.09 -60.66 -2.47
N ALA A 1034 0.53 -60.30 -1.35
CA ALA A 1034 0.15 -59.11 -0.57
C ALA A 1034 0.26 -57.81 -1.40
N ASN A 1035 1.28 -57.71 -2.26
CA ASN A 1035 1.48 -56.56 -3.13
C ASN A 1035 0.49 -56.52 -4.31
N ALA A 1036 0.11 -57.66 -4.89
CA ALA A 1036 -0.92 -57.73 -5.92
C ALA A 1036 -2.30 -57.31 -5.37
N VAL A 1037 -2.63 -57.73 -4.15
CA VAL A 1037 -3.85 -57.32 -3.44
C VAL A 1037 -3.84 -55.81 -3.13
N ALA A 1038 -2.70 -55.25 -2.72
CA ALA A 1038 -2.56 -53.81 -2.47
C ALA A 1038 -2.78 -52.96 -3.74
N VAL A 1039 -2.24 -53.41 -4.89
CA VAL A 1039 -2.42 -52.73 -6.19
C VAL A 1039 -3.88 -52.81 -6.66
N ALA A 1040 -4.53 -53.97 -6.53
CA ALA A 1040 -5.93 -54.15 -6.88
C ALA A 1040 -6.87 -53.31 -5.97
N PHE A 1041 -6.57 -53.21 -4.68
CA PHE A 1041 -7.32 -52.39 -3.74
C PHE A 1041 -7.15 -50.89 -4.02
N ALA A 1042 -5.94 -50.43 -4.37
CA ALA A 1042 -5.67 -49.04 -4.76
C ALA A 1042 -6.39 -48.66 -6.06
N ALA A 1043 -6.40 -49.54 -7.06
CA ALA A 1043 -7.13 -49.35 -8.31
C ALA A 1043 -8.66 -49.30 -8.09
N GLY A 1044 -9.20 -50.23 -7.30
CA GLY A 1044 -10.62 -50.28 -6.96
C GLY A 1044 -11.10 -49.08 -6.13
N ALA A 1045 -10.29 -48.65 -5.15
CA ALA A 1045 -10.57 -47.45 -4.36
C ALA A 1045 -10.52 -46.19 -5.24
N GLY A 1046 -9.53 -46.05 -6.13
CA GLY A 1046 -9.40 -44.92 -7.05
C GLY A 1046 -10.61 -44.74 -7.97
N ILE A 1047 -11.16 -45.85 -8.51
CA ILE A 1047 -12.35 -45.84 -9.36
C ILE A 1047 -13.62 -45.51 -8.54
N SER A 1048 -13.73 -45.99 -7.31
CA SER A 1048 -14.84 -45.65 -6.41
C SER A 1048 -14.86 -44.15 -6.05
N PHE A 1049 -13.68 -43.57 -5.79
CA PHE A 1049 -13.54 -42.12 -5.56
C PHE A 1049 -13.81 -41.28 -6.81
N TRP A 1050 -13.44 -41.77 -8.00
CA TRP A 1050 -13.75 -41.13 -9.28
C TRP A 1050 -15.25 -40.88 -9.44
N TYR A 1051 -16.08 -41.85 -9.09
CA TYR A 1051 -17.53 -41.75 -9.23
C TYR A 1051 -18.16 -40.89 -8.13
N ARG A 1052 -17.73 -41.02 -6.87
CA ARG A 1052 -18.26 -40.23 -5.74
C ARG A 1052 -17.91 -38.74 -5.80
N ALA A 1053 -16.80 -38.38 -6.43
CA ALA A 1053 -16.44 -36.98 -6.65
C ALA A 1053 -17.44 -36.25 -7.58
N GLU A 1054 -18.28 -36.94 -8.34
CA GLU A 1054 -19.32 -36.25 -9.10
C GLU A 1054 -20.46 -35.73 -8.23
N THR A 1055 -20.64 -36.26 -7.02
CA THR A 1055 -21.78 -35.92 -6.15
C THR A 1055 -21.40 -35.24 -4.84
N GLU A 1056 -20.19 -35.46 -4.33
CA GLU A 1056 -19.76 -34.95 -3.02
C GLU A 1056 -18.58 -33.96 -3.11
N LEU A 1057 -18.75 -32.77 -2.52
CA LEU A 1057 -17.75 -31.68 -2.54
C LEU A 1057 -16.43 -32.09 -1.85
N ASP A 1058 -16.50 -32.81 -0.75
CA ASP A 1058 -15.32 -33.27 0.00
C ASP A 1058 -14.52 -34.30 -0.80
N SER A 1059 -15.20 -35.16 -1.56
CA SER A 1059 -14.59 -36.14 -2.47
C SER A 1059 -13.91 -35.49 -3.70
N ARG A 1060 -14.45 -34.37 -4.21
CA ARG A 1060 -13.81 -33.55 -5.28
C ARG A 1060 -12.48 -32.95 -4.82
N ARG A 1061 -12.49 -32.34 -3.64
CA ARG A 1061 -11.31 -31.67 -3.06
C ARG A 1061 -10.28 -32.66 -2.54
N PHE A 1062 -10.73 -33.84 -2.09
CA PHE A 1062 -9.87 -34.98 -1.84
C PHE A 1062 -9.08 -35.35 -3.10
N LEU A 1063 -9.71 -35.58 -4.26
CA LEU A 1063 -8.97 -35.87 -5.51
C LEU A 1063 -7.95 -34.78 -5.90
N ALA A 1064 -8.25 -33.50 -5.62
CA ALA A 1064 -7.37 -32.36 -5.93
C ALA A 1064 -6.11 -32.29 -5.03
N ALA A 1065 -6.24 -32.62 -3.74
CA ALA A 1065 -5.15 -32.58 -2.76
C ALA A 1065 -4.39 -33.92 -2.63
N PHE A 1066 -5.06 -35.04 -2.88
CA PHE A 1066 -4.61 -36.37 -2.47
C PHE A 1066 -3.69 -37.10 -3.47
N ALA A 1067 -3.69 -36.70 -4.75
CA ALA A 1067 -2.75 -37.27 -5.72
C ALA A 1067 -1.28 -36.86 -5.43
N PHE A 1068 -1.07 -35.83 -4.60
CA PHE A 1068 0.24 -35.26 -4.33
C PHE A 1068 1.06 -36.03 -3.25
N PRO A 1069 0.51 -36.47 -2.10
CA PRO A 1069 1.21 -37.37 -1.18
C PRO A 1069 1.69 -38.68 -1.83
N TRP A 1070 0.92 -39.20 -2.80
CA TRP A 1070 1.32 -40.36 -3.62
C TRP A 1070 2.59 -40.09 -4.45
N PHE A 1071 2.79 -38.85 -4.90
CA PHE A 1071 3.98 -38.38 -5.63
C PHE A 1071 5.21 -38.17 -4.74
N CYS A 1072 5.04 -37.70 -3.49
CA CYS A 1072 6.16 -37.50 -2.56
C CYS A 1072 6.68 -38.80 -1.95
N TRP A 1073 5.80 -39.79 -1.77
CA TRP A 1073 6.16 -41.12 -1.26
C TRP A 1073 6.67 -42.06 -2.37
N PHE A 1074 6.46 -41.65 -3.62
CA PHE A 1074 6.85 -42.34 -4.85
C PHE A 1074 8.35 -42.68 -4.91
N PRO A 1075 9.31 -41.77 -4.69
CA PRO A 1075 10.73 -42.11 -4.88
C PRO A 1075 11.24 -43.13 -3.86
N ILE A 1076 10.75 -43.06 -2.63
CA ILE A 1076 11.19 -43.92 -1.51
C ILE A 1076 10.62 -45.35 -1.68
N THR A 1077 9.34 -45.46 -2.02
CA THR A 1077 8.70 -46.75 -2.30
C THR A 1077 9.17 -47.34 -3.64
N VAL A 1078 9.41 -46.51 -4.66
CA VAL A 1078 10.01 -46.94 -5.94
C VAL A 1078 11.43 -47.44 -5.73
N CYS A 1079 12.31 -46.73 -5.03
CA CYS A 1079 13.67 -47.22 -4.79
C CYS A 1079 13.68 -48.55 -4.01
N SER A 1080 12.81 -48.69 -3.01
CA SER A 1080 12.74 -49.90 -2.16
C SER A 1080 12.10 -51.08 -2.89
N ALA A 1081 11.01 -50.85 -3.62
CA ALA A 1081 10.29 -51.90 -4.36
C ALA A 1081 10.98 -52.28 -5.66
N THR A 1082 11.58 -51.33 -6.40
CA THR A 1082 12.28 -51.60 -7.67
C THR A 1082 13.47 -52.54 -7.44
N PHE A 1083 14.17 -52.43 -6.31
CA PHE A 1083 15.23 -53.37 -5.93
C PHE A 1083 14.71 -54.80 -5.70
N GLY A 1084 13.48 -54.95 -5.21
CA GLY A 1084 12.79 -56.24 -5.07
C GLY A 1084 12.24 -56.78 -6.39
N PHE A 1085 11.65 -55.92 -7.22
CA PHE A 1085 11.00 -56.29 -8.49
C PHE A 1085 11.99 -56.64 -9.60
N LEU A 1086 13.18 -56.03 -9.63
CA LEU A 1086 14.25 -56.37 -10.59
C LEU A 1086 14.76 -57.81 -10.43
N ASN A 1087 14.46 -58.48 -9.31
CA ASN A 1087 14.77 -59.90 -9.11
C ASN A 1087 13.74 -60.85 -9.75
N PHE A 1088 12.55 -60.36 -10.10
CA PHE A 1088 11.44 -61.21 -10.57
C PHE A 1088 10.89 -60.81 -11.95
N PHE A 1089 11.04 -59.55 -12.35
CA PHE A 1089 10.51 -59.04 -13.62
C PHE A 1089 11.58 -58.23 -14.37
N PRO A 1090 11.60 -58.31 -15.72
CA PRO A 1090 12.50 -57.50 -16.52
C PRO A 1090 12.14 -56.00 -16.42
N ILE A 1091 13.16 -55.16 -16.51
CA ILE A 1091 13.10 -53.69 -16.30
C ILE A 1091 11.92 -53.04 -17.04
N TRP A 1092 11.61 -53.48 -18.26
CA TRP A 1092 10.56 -52.89 -19.08
C TRP A 1092 9.13 -53.19 -18.57
N GLN A 1093 8.88 -54.35 -17.96
CA GLN A 1093 7.57 -54.67 -17.37
C GLN A 1093 7.34 -53.85 -16.10
N VAL A 1094 8.38 -53.73 -15.27
CA VAL A 1094 8.39 -52.85 -14.09
C VAL A 1094 8.14 -51.41 -14.53
N ALA A 1095 8.86 -50.92 -15.54
CA ALA A 1095 8.66 -49.58 -16.08
C ALA A 1095 7.25 -49.37 -16.65
N SER A 1096 6.66 -50.37 -17.32
CA SER A 1096 5.32 -50.27 -17.91
C SER A 1096 4.21 -50.20 -16.85
N LEU A 1097 4.32 -51.00 -15.79
CA LEU A 1097 3.41 -50.99 -14.65
C LEU A 1097 3.45 -49.63 -13.94
N TRP A 1098 4.66 -49.10 -13.71
CA TRP A 1098 4.85 -47.78 -13.11
C TRP A 1098 4.35 -46.65 -14.01
N GLY A 1099 4.57 -46.75 -15.32
CA GLY A 1099 4.01 -45.83 -16.31
C GLY A 1099 2.50 -45.75 -16.24
N ALA A 1100 1.81 -46.89 -16.14
CA ALA A 1100 0.34 -46.94 -16.03
C ALA A 1100 -0.18 -46.30 -14.73
N ILE A 1101 0.50 -46.54 -13.59
CA ILE A 1101 0.13 -45.95 -12.29
C ILE A 1101 0.33 -44.43 -12.29
N VAL A 1102 1.47 -43.94 -12.81
CA VAL A 1102 1.74 -42.50 -12.94
C VAL A 1102 0.70 -41.83 -13.83
N LEU A 1103 0.33 -42.47 -14.94
CA LEU A 1103 -0.70 -41.95 -15.86
C LEU A 1103 -2.07 -41.86 -15.18
N LEU A 1104 -2.50 -42.91 -14.46
CA LEU A 1104 -3.78 -42.95 -13.73
C LEU A 1104 -3.83 -41.86 -12.64
N CYS A 1105 -2.78 -41.73 -11.83
CA CYS A 1105 -2.69 -40.71 -10.79
C CYS A 1105 -2.68 -39.29 -11.36
N SER A 1106 -1.98 -39.07 -12.48
CA SER A 1106 -1.97 -37.78 -13.17
C SER A 1106 -3.35 -37.41 -13.72
N CYS A 1107 -4.09 -38.37 -14.28
CA CYS A 1107 -5.47 -38.16 -14.73
C CYS A 1107 -6.42 -37.87 -13.57
N LEU A 1108 -6.32 -38.61 -12.45
CA LEU A 1108 -7.10 -38.38 -11.24
C LEU A 1108 -6.86 -37.00 -10.63
N TRP A 1109 -5.59 -36.58 -10.57
CA TRP A 1109 -5.19 -35.26 -10.09
C TRP A 1109 -5.76 -34.15 -10.98
N PHE A 1110 -5.56 -34.26 -12.29
CA PHE A 1110 -6.04 -33.26 -13.25
C PHE A 1110 -7.55 -33.11 -13.19
N ARG A 1111 -8.30 -34.22 -13.08
CA ARG A 1111 -9.75 -34.19 -12.91
C ARG A 1111 -10.17 -33.62 -11.56
N GLY A 1112 -9.50 -33.96 -10.47
CA GLY A 1112 -9.75 -33.41 -9.14
C GLY A 1112 -9.55 -31.89 -9.09
N GLN A 1113 -8.44 -31.42 -9.67
CA GLN A 1113 -8.15 -29.99 -9.85
C GLN A 1113 -9.26 -29.31 -10.68
N THR A 1114 -9.71 -29.94 -11.76
CA THR A 1114 -10.78 -29.40 -12.62
C THR A 1114 -12.12 -29.31 -11.87
N LEU A 1115 -12.49 -30.33 -11.10
CA LEU A 1115 -13.74 -30.39 -10.35
C LEU A 1115 -13.75 -29.44 -9.14
N ASP A 1116 -12.62 -29.26 -8.45
CA ASP A 1116 -12.50 -28.26 -7.39
C ASP A 1116 -12.57 -26.83 -7.95
N ARG A 1117 -11.90 -26.57 -9.09
CA ARG A 1117 -12.00 -25.27 -9.78
C ARG A 1117 -13.45 -24.90 -10.12
N ARG A 1118 -14.27 -25.86 -10.56
CA ARG A 1118 -15.70 -25.64 -10.86
C ARG A 1118 -16.59 -25.39 -9.63
N ALA A 1119 -16.12 -25.76 -8.43
CA ALA A 1119 -16.90 -25.71 -7.20
C ALA A 1119 -16.57 -24.51 -6.29
N ARG A 1120 -15.59 -23.68 -6.67
CA ARG A 1120 -15.23 -22.44 -5.95
C ARG A 1120 -16.20 -21.31 -6.32
N ASN A 1121 -16.30 -20.30 -5.47
CA ASN A 1121 -16.99 -19.06 -5.81
C ASN A 1121 -16.23 -18.38 -6.97
N PRO A 1122 -16.89 -18.03 -8.10
CA PRO A 1122 -16.22 -17.44 -9.26
C PRO A 1122 -15.55 -16.10 -8.96
N LEU A 1123 -16.05 -15.38 -7.96
CA LEU A 1123 -15.57 -14.04 -7.62
C LEU A 1123 -14.55 -14.07 -6.45
N GLN A 1124 -14.32 -15.25 -5.86
CA GLN A 1124 -13.37 -15.42 -4.75
C GLN A 1124 -11.92 -15.42 -5.24
N GLY A 1125 -11.06 -14.63 -4.58
CA GLY A 1125 -9.63 -14.55 -4.88
C GLY A 1125 -9.28 -13.69 -6.10
N ILE A 1126 -10.20 -12.83 -6.56
CA ILE A 1126 -9.88 -11.78 -7.53
C ILE A 1126 -8.93 -10.79 -6.85
N SER A 1127 -7.70 -10.70 -7.37
CA SER A 1127 -6.57 -10.00 -6.71
C SER A 1127 -6.85 -8.54 -6.31
N ALA A 1128 -7.71 -7.82 -7.04
CA ALA A 1128 -8.10 -6.46 -6.66
C ALA A 1128 -9.07 -6.44 -5.47
N LEU A 1129 -10.01 -7.39 -5.37
CA LEU A 1129 -11.01 -7.44 -4.30
C LEU A 1129 -10.39 -7.74 -2.93
N GLU A 1130 -9.29 -8.49 -2.89
CA GLU A 1130 -8.54 -8.75 -1.65
C GLU A 1130 -8.00 -7.47 -1.00
N LYS A 1131 -7.61 -6.46 -1.81
CA LYS A 1131 -7.15 -5.17 -1.28
C LYS A 1131 -8.24 -4.40 -0.52
N TYR A 1132 -9.50 -4.66 -0.83
CA TYR A 1132 -10.65 -3.99 -0.23
C TYR A 1132 -11.24 -4.76 0.97
N ARG A 1133 -10.61 -5.85 1.43
CA ARG A 1133 -11.03 -6.58 2.63
C ARG A 1133 -10.69 -5.77 3.90
N PRO A 1134 -11.62 -5.59 4.85
CA PRO A 1134 -11.32 -4.91 6.11
C PRO A 1134 -10.24 -5.68 6.89
N LYS A 1135 -9.15 -5.00 7.26
CA LYS A 1135 -7.90 -5.54 7.84
C LYS A 1135 -8.00 -6.26 9.20
N ARG A 1136 -9.19 -6.58 9.72
CA ARG A 1136 -9.38 -7.05 11.10
C ARG A 1136 -9.31 -8.57 11.32
N GLU A 1137 -9.05 -9.38 10.30
CA GLU A 1137 -9.01 -10.85 10.43
C GLU A 1137 -7.58 -11.46 10.28
N GLN A 1138 -6.52 -10.64 10.29
CA GLN A 1138 -5.12 -11.11 10.17
C GLN A 1138 -4.29 -10.98 11.46
N GLN A 1139 -4.91 -10.77 12.62
CA GLN A 1139 -4.25 -10.85 13.93
C GLN A 1139 -4.75 -12.04 14.73
#